data_AF-A0A3G6S1P2-F1
#
_entry.id   AF-A0A3G6S1P2-F1
#
_cell.length_a   1.000
_cell.length_b   1.000
_cell.length_c   1.000
_cell.angle_alpha   90.00
_cell.angle_beta   90.00
_cell.angle_gamma   90.00
#
_symmetry.space_group_name_H-M   'P 1'
#
loop_
_entity.id
_entity.type
_entity.pdbx_description
1 polymer ?
#
loop_
_entity_poly.entity_id
_entity_poly.type
_entity_poly.pdbx_seq_one_letter_code
_entity_poly.pdbx_strand_id
1 'polypeptide(L)'
;MAKKGVLRISGNTSPKTGEKTFYKVTEWYPDTPANEKNEALVTWELFRKRPDGQFTTTNIKKKVGEFTFGKDSWQETFRVEGYLNSPEGKEPMSIIVQPQKNEQQPSTEKNILEVKLTFQDGTAVNKKLSYKDRLTATAKCQGLEGEHIVFTLWEDDENGDGHNNKNQSIVKSPPVLVDSQGNARWNFTLLNTYIALANQREDDKKQHEYYVTAEYNGKLKASDNATADNPEYKAPAAPSRQPNAPKPQPNPNSPKGSTRPNSPNNQPDKKGVITQVKLTDKNGKEFGKNPKYGETIIVHIESKNLVGKKYILKIWEHDLIGDNDLLYSHEHTFLADKINLSMPLTPAMQKTGEVGNNPRNPDSGEYWKGGQQEIFAEVIFLNLSSKSQTIDVDIIEAPKPQNNGTTPSGVQNQPKADPKNCGGKFCIDKNSPPSELIREINIRLSGFGGNVPTDKFTDRSEKMVKQFQKDYMKVPETGKVCGNVLRAIDEFSKNFDISTTFWNQMKCDCSTKGKKATSVLRGIQETNSCDGFGDGTGKGTYKSTSKTEAYHKYEYPGIHRSLLFGFKALQFYFSKQTTYKIDHFTSGYRCRFKNYSTTNHQGKAIDMQFSKGTWAIRGENKKNLVELRNMRDTLFVKYLGAQKEWPNTNLFSIEPIDLLYNSKGKVRFDHTFSWIHMDVRQFDAQYLEDKYFCKSLTALNGKSIVQLAIEAGYANTCSCYSSYQSQAAAPQAAGSCACNKDITKEQLKGIATGASQANIDKYFDGFNQTFKKFNINSCLQKIHFLAQINKESEGFKYNVELGDAAYLAPYKGWHGRGLIQLTGKENYEAFQAAIGEDVTSSAEARDKVAKSPYATYSAGWFWDKRAVLNSHADNNDFIYICYCVNGGFNHIDDRLESVKNGFESLYSKCTTSKGKTTDYKFKDSKAYDNKKAAFAWGLWHDPQFDKKGCKKDKQLAIEGYQRVVDLTKDTDTTTNYYGIQGLSYFSDLVTTKIVDKKTKKFVNVRKAALKRLNDLKK
;
A
#
# COMPACT_ATOMS: atom_id res chain seq x y z
N MET A 1 51.76 56.35 -2.49
CA MET A 1 50.46 57.04 -2.34
C MET A 1 49.61 56.24 -1.37
N ALA A 2 48.95 56.89 -0.41
CA ALA A 2 48.06 56.21 0.50
C ALA A 2 46.87 55.61 -0.26
N LYS A 3 46.39 54.43 0.13
CA LYS A 3 45.32 53.73 -0.59
C LYS A 3 44.00 54.48 -0.45
N LYS A 4 43.26 54.60 -1.55
CA LYS A 4 41.97 55.29 -1.64
C LYS A 4 40.94 54.35 -2.27
N GLY A 5 39.71 54.38 -1.76
CA GLY A 5 38.60 53.55 -2.22
C GLY A 5 37.99 52.67 -1.14
N VAL A 6 37.40 51.55 -1.54
CA VAL A 6 36.67 50.63 -0.66
C VAL A 6 37.65 49.76 0.15
N LEU A 7 37.50 49.72 1.48
CA LEU A 7 38.30 48.91 2.39
C LEU A 7 37.59 47.62 2.81
N ARG A 8 36.27 47.66 3.03
CA ARG A 8 35.50 46.50 3.48
C ARG A 8 34.12 46.47 2.86
N ILE A 9 33.69 45.27 2.50
CA ILE A 9 32.32 44.99 2.06
C ILE A 9 31.64 43.97 2.99
N SER A 10 30.31 43.91 2.93
CA SER A 10 29.50 42.89 3.61
C SER A 10 28.37 42.38 2.69
N GLY A 11 27.94 41.14 2.87
CA GLY A 11 26.81 40.56 2.15
C GLY A 11 26.68 39.04 2.38
N ASN A 12 25.74 38.41 1.68
CA ASN A 12 25.43 36.99 1.86
C ASN A 12 26.52 36.08 1.28
N THR A 13 27.08 35.18 2.10
CA THR A 13 28.10 34.20 1.67
C THR A 13 27.49 32.92 1.10
N SER A 14 26.20 32.66 1.32
CA SER A 14 25.49 31.45 0.88
C SER A 14 24.10 31.74 0.26
N PRO A 15 24.02 32.55 -0.81
CA PRO A 15 22.75 32.91 -1.44
C PRO A 15 22.13 31.74 -2.19
N LYS A 16 20.80 31.65 -2.23
CA LYS A 16 20.10 30.65 -3.05
C LYS A 16 20.19 31.01 -4.54
N THR A 17 20.39 30.01 -5.41
CA THR A 17 20.44 30.23 -6.87
C THR A 17 19.10 30.80 -7.39
N GLY A 18 19.13 31.73 -8.34
CA GLY A 18 17.92 32.40 -8.85
C GLY A 18 17.37 33.50 -7.94
N GLU A 19 17.77 33.58 -6.67
CA GLU A 19 17.42 34.69 -5.78
C GLU A 19 18.41 35.85 -5.91
N LYS A 20 17.88 37.06 -5.87
CA LYS A 20 18.65 38.30 -5.87
C LYS A 20 19.29 38.52 -4.49
N THR A 21 20.59 38.81 -4.47
CA THR A 21 21.36 39.07 -3.24
C THR A 21 22.12 40.39 -3.33
N PHE A 22 22.37 41.00 -2.17
CA PHE A 22 22.90 42.35 -2.05
C PHE A 22 24.18 42.38 -1.20
N TYR A 23 25.14 43.18 -1.66
CA TYR A 23 26.41 43.48 -1.01
C TYR A 23 26.55 45.00 -0.90
N LYS A 24 27.17 45.46 0.18
CA LYS A 24 27.34 46.89 0.48
C LYS A 24 28.74 47.18 1.00
N VAL A 25 29.19 48.42 0.80
CA VAL A 25 30.43 48.91 1.40
C VAL A 25 30.19 49.18 2.88
N THR A 26 31.08 48.71 3.74
CA THR A 26 31.01 48.94 5.20
C THR A 26 32.15 49.81 5.69
N GLU A 27 33.24 49.92 4.94
CA GLU A 27 34.41 50.71 5.32
C GLU A 27 35.13 51.23 4.07
N TRP A 28 35.62 52.47 4.14
CA TRP A 28 36.44 53.12 3.12
C TRP A 28 37.85 53.33 3.65
N TYR A 29 38.86 53.34 2.79
CA TYR A 29 40.21 53.69 3.24
C TYR A 29 40.23 55.11 3.82
N PRO A 30 41.01 55.36 4.89
CA PRO A 30 41.05 56.67 5.57
C PRO A 30 41.31 57.85 4.63
N ASP A 31 42.19 57.67 3.64
CA ASP A 31 42.62 58.70 2.69
C ASP A 31 41.67 58.89 1.49
N THR A 32 40.52 58.21 1.48
CA THR A 32 39.48 58.39 0.44
C THR A 32 38.78 59.73 0.64
N PRO A 33 38.80 60.65 -0.34
CA PRO A 33 38.12 61.95 -0.25
C PRO A 33 36.62 61.82 0.06
N ALA A 34 36.05 62.75 0.83
CA ALA A 34 34.66 62.68 1.26
C ALA A 34 33.65 62.64 0.09
N ASN A 35 33.95 63.33 -1.01
CA ASN A 35 33.16 63.31 -2.24
C ASN A 35 33.27 61.99 -3.03
N GLU A 36 34.30 61.18 -2.78
CA GLU A 36 34.51 59.87 -3.41
C GLU A 36 33.93 58.71 -2.57
N LYS A 37 33.58 58.94 -1.29
CA LYS A 37 32.89 57.97 -0.42
C LYS A 37 31.41 57.84 -0.79
N ASN A 38 31.15 57.57 -2.06
CA ASN A 38 29.82 57.42 -2.61
C ASN A 38 29.69 56.02 -3.23
N GLU A 39 28.78 55.21 -2.69
CA GLU A 39 28.56 53.85 -3.18
C GLU A 39 28.14 53.80 -4.66
N ALA A 40 27.56 54.88 -5.21
CA ALA A 40 27.24 54.97 -6.63
C ALA A 40 28.47 54.99 -7.55
N LEU A 41 29.64 55.36 -7.02
CA LEU A 41 30.90 55.35 -7.77
C LEU A 41 31.57 53.96 -7.77
N VAL A 42 31.13 53.05 -6.90
CA VAL A 42 31.73 51.72 -6.72
C VAL A 42 31.42 50.81 -7.90
N THR A 43 32.47 50.14 -8.39
CA THR A 43 32.36 49.04 -9.34
C THR A 43 32.38 47.73 -8.58
N TRP A 44 31.32 46.95 -8.74
CA TRP A 44 31.15 45.61 -8.20
C TRP A 44 31.48 44.58 -9.27
N GLU A 45 32.42 43.68 -9.01
CA GLU A 45 32.85 42.65 -9.96
C GLU A 45 32.76 41.24 -9.36
N LEU A 46 32.38 40.28 -10.21
CA LEU A 46 32.25 38.87 -9.85
C LEU A 46 33.36 38.02 -10.48
N PHE A 47 34.04 37.23 -9.66
CA PHE A 47 35.08 36.29 -10.07
C PHE A 47 34.63 34.85 -9.78
N ARG A 48 35.00 33.90 -10.65
CA ARG A 48 34.76 32.46 -10.47
C ARG A 48 36.05 31.73 -10.13
N LYS A 49 35.99 30.80 -9.18
CA LYS A 49 37.10 29.93 -8.80
C LYS A 49 37.31 28.84 -9.86
N ARG A 50 38.53 28.66 -10.33
CA ARG A 50 38.93 27.60 -11.25
C ARG A 50 39.37 26.33 -10.48
N PRO A 51 39.47 25.17 -11.16
CA PRO A 51 39.96 23.93 -10.55
C PRO A 51 41.36 24.02 -9.94
N ASP A 52 42.21 24.92 -10.46
CA ASP A 52 43.55 25.22 -9.92
C ASP A 52 43.52 26.10 -8.64
N GLY A 53 42.33 26.49 -8.19
CA GLY A 53 42.12 27.31 -7.00
C GLY A 53 42.16 28.83 -7.24
N GLN A 54 42.52 29.30 -8.44
CA GLN A 54 42.61 30.73 -8.74
C GLN A 54 41.25 31.34 -9.11
N PHE A 55 41.04 32.63 -8.77
CA PHE A 55 39.84 33.37 -9.15
C PHE A 55 40.08 34.15 -10.45
N THR A 56 39.24 33.90 -11.45
CA THR A 56 39.26 34.65 -12.71
C THR A 56 37.97 35.41 -12.93
N THR A 57 38.07 36.60 -13.55
CA THR A 57 36.89 37.45 -13.79
C THR A 57 35.84 36.71 -14.61
N THR A 58 34.57 36.92 -14.27
CA THR A 58 33.43 36.49 -15.09
C THR A 58 33.05 37.55 -16.14
N ASN A 59 33.78 38.68 -16.18
CA ASN A 59 33.47 39.91 -16.93
C ASN A 59 32.16 40.60 -16.49
N ILE A 60 31.52 40.16 -15.40
CA ILE A 60 30.33 40.79 -14.85
C ILE A 60 30.75 41.92 -13.92
N LYS A 61 30.54 43.17 -14.37
CA LYS A 61 30.76 44.39 -13.60
C LYS A 61 29.45 45.18 -13.46
N LYS A 62 29.17 45.70 -12.27
CA LYS A 62 27.95 46.46 -11.95
C LYS A 62 28.27 47.71 -11.14
N LYS A 63 27.38 48.70 -11.17
CA LYS A 63 27.44 49.91 -10.32
C LYS A 63 26.62 49.78 -9.02
N VAL A 64 25.96 48.65 -8.85
CA VAL A 64 25.21 48.28 -7.64
C VAL A 64 25.67 46.91 -7.18
N GLY A 65 25.75 46.70 -5.87
CA GLY A 65 26.19 45.45 -5.25
C GLY A 65 25.15 44.34 -5.31
N GLU A 66 24.41 44.24 -6.41
CA GLU A 66 23.30 43.30 -6.58
C GLU A 66 23.71 42.15 -7.50
N PHE A 67 23.64 40.91 -7.03
CA PHE A 67 23.96 39.72 -7.82
C PHE A 67 22.86 38.67 -7.72
N THR A 68 22.64 37.94 -8.82
CA THR A 68 21.77 36.76 -8.86
C THR A 68 22.61 35.63 -9.42
N PHE A 69 22.73 34.54 -8.68
CA PHE A 69 23.53 33.38 -9.07
C PHE A 69 22.70 32.41 -9.90
N GLY A 70 23.20 32.00 -11.06
CA GLY A 70 22.47 31.11 -11.97
C GLY A 70 22.19 29.73 -11.39
N LYS A 71 21.28 28.97 -12.02
CA LYS A 71 20.79 27.67 -11.55
C LYS A 71 21.87 26.63 -11.24
N ASP A 72 23.01 26.67 -11.92
CA ASP A 72 24.13 25.72 -11.75
C ASP A 72 25.27 26.30 -10.91
N SER A 73 25.16 27.58 -10.51
CA SER A 73 26.17 28.27 -9.71
C SER A 73 26.34 27.70 -8.30
N TRP A 74 25.41 26.86 -7.81
CA TRP A 74 25.57 26.17 -6.53
C TRP A 74 26.72 25.15 -6.52
N GLN A 75 27.18 24.73 -7.70
CA GLN A 75 28.31 23.80 -7.87
C GLN A 75 29.67 24.52 -7.86
N GLU A 76 29.67 25.85 -7.85
CA GLU A 76 30.84 26.69 -8.10
C GLU A 76 31.07 27.65 -6.93
N THR A 77 32.32 28.08 -6.75
CA THR A 77 32.67 29.10 -5.74
C THR A 77 32.98 30.42 -6.44
N PHE A 78 32.44 31.52 -5.92
CA PHE A 78 32.64 32.86 -6.45
C PHE A 78 33.33 33.78 -5.45
N ARG A 79 33.87 34.88 -5.94
CA ARG A 79 34.35 36.02 -5.14
C ARG A 79 33.69 37.29 -5.64
N VAL A 80 33.02 38.01 -4.76
CA VAL A 80 32.45 39.34 -5.03
C VAL A 80 33.41 40.39 -4.49
N GLU A 81 33.63 41.45 -5.24
CA GLU A 81 34.55 42.52 -4.86
C GLU A 81 34.00 43.89 -5.29
N GLY A 82 34.07 44.88 -4.41
CA GLY A 82 33.67 46.27 -4.68
C GLY A 82 34.87 47.20 -4.62
N TYR A 83 35.11 47.99 -5.67
CA TYR A 83 36.27 48.89 -5.76
C TYR A 83 35.96 50.18 -6.55
N LEU A 84 36.73 51.25 -6.32
CA LEU A 84 36.63 52.49 -7.12
C LEU A 84 37.46 52.41 -8.42
N ASN A 85 38.73 51.99 -8.31
CA ASN A 85 39.69 52.00 -9.42
C ASN A 85 39.96 50.60 -9.98
N SER A 86 40.42 49.67 -9.14
CA SER A 86 40.78 48.30 -9.54
C SER A 86 40.54 47.31 -8.39
N PRO A 87 40.26 46.02 -8.68
CA PRO A 87 40.11 44.99 -7.65
C PRO A 87 41.45 44.69 -6.97
N GLU A 88 41.43 44.46 -5.66
CA GLU A 88 42.58 44.12 -4.81
C GLU A 88 42.73 42.62 -4.55
N GLY A 89 41.67 41.83 -4.78
CA GLY A 89 41.69 40.38 -4.83
C GLY A 89 41.81 39.65 -3.49
N LYS A 90 41.57 40.33 -2.37
CA LYS A 90 41.69 39.75 -1.01
C LYS A 90 40.70 40.35 -0.01
N GLU A 91 40.39 39.60 1.03
CA GLU A 91 39.60 40.08 2.16
C GLU A 91 40.39 41.14 2.96
N PRO A 92 39.73 42.15 3.59
CA PRO A 92 38.29 42.41 3.64
C PRO A 92 37.62 43.08 2.41
N MET A 93 38.34 43.39 1.32
CA MET A 93 37.78 44.09 0.14
C MET A 93 36.90 43.17 -0.73
N SER A 94 37.06 41.85 -0.56
CA SER A 94 36.31 40.81 -1.25
C SER A 94 35.57 39.88 -0.29
N ILE A 95 34.54 39.17 -0.77
CA ILE A 95 33.83 38.11 -0.05
C ILE A 95 33.76 36.86 -0.91
N ILE A 96 34.04 35.69 -0.31
CA ILE A 96 33.83 34.39 -0.94
C ILE A 96 32.36 33.97 -0.81
N VAL A 97 31.77 33.53 -1.91
CA VAL A 97 30.35 33.19 -2.02
C VAL A 97 30.19 31.76 -2.55
N GLN A 98 29.45 30.92 -1.81
CA GLN A 98 29.07 29.56 -2.20
C GLN A 98 27.55 29.45 -2.32
N PRO A 99 26.98 29.64 -3.53
CA PRO A 99 25.54 29.61 -3.72
C PRO A 99 24.92 28.26 -3.32
N GLN A 100 23.68 28.28 -2.84
CA GLN A 100 22.90 27.11 -2.44
C GLN A 100 21.84 26.82 -3.49
N LYS A 101 21.57 25.54 -3.77
CA LYS A 101 20.55 25.16 -4.77
C LYS A 101 19.17 25.64 -4.33
N ASN A 102 18.50 26.40 -5.19
CA ASN A 102 17.11 26.81 -4.99
C ASN A 102 16.17 25.84 -5.72
N GLU A 103 15.34 25.14 -4.97
CA GLU A 103 14.44 24.11 -5.50
C GLU A 103 13.16 24.70 -6.13
N GLN A 104 13.06 26.03 -6.27
CA GLN A 104 11.80 26.72 -6.60
C GLN A 104 11.84 27.73 -7.79
N GLN A 105 12.74 27.63 -8.78
CA GLN A 105 12.61 28.45 -10.01
C GLN A 105 12.84 27.71 -11.35
N PRO A 106 12.16 28.14 -12.44
CA PRO A 106 11.81 27.29 -13.59
C PRO A 106 12.88 27.19 -14.68
N SER A 107 12.89 26.04 -15.35
CA SER A 107 13.81 25.61 -16.41
C SER A 107 13.52 26.25 -17.75
N THR A 108 14.54 26.29 -18.62
CA THR A 108 14.49 26.43 -20.08
C THR A 108 13.19 25.89 -20.66
N GLU A 109 12.56 26.65 -21.56
CA GLU A 109 11.25 26.30 -22.13
C GLU A 109 11.29 24.89 -22.73
N LYS A 110 10.52 24.00 -22.11
CA LYS A 110 10.46 22.57 -22.45
C LYS A 110 9.61 22.41 -23.70
N ASN A 111 10.19 21.88 -24.77
CA ASN A 111 9.46 21.74 -26.04
C ASN A 111 9.84 20.49 -26.83
N ILE A 112 8.90 20.02 -27.66
CA ILE A 112 9.11 18.98 -28.68
C ILE A 112 9.30 19.71 -30.01
N LEU A 113 10.48 19.57 -30.60
CA LEU A 113 10.87 20.30 -31.80
C LEU A 113 10.38 19.60 -33.07
N GLU A 114 10.54 18.28 -33.14
CA GLU A 114 10.34 17.50 -34.36
C GLU A 114 9.95 16.06 -34.02
N VAL A 115 9.10 15.43 -34.84
CA VAL A 115 8.74 14.01 -34.74
C VAL A 115 8.88 13.36 -36.12
N LYS A 116 9.56 12.22 -36.20
CA LYS A 116 9.77 11.46 -37.44
C LYS A 116 9.33 10.03 -37.31
N LEU A 117 8.73 9.51 -38.38
CA LEU A 117 8.48 8.09 -38.56
C LEU A 117 9.46 7.51 -39.59
N THR A 118 10.15 6.45 -39.21
CA THR A 118 11.16 5.76 -40.04
C THR A 118 10.96 4.26 -39.96
N PHE A 119 11.50 3.50 -40.92
CA PHE A 119 11.68 2.07 -40.72
C PHE A 119 12.69 1.82 -39.60
N GLN A 120 12.67 0.63 -38.98
CA GLN A 120 13.54 0.32 -37.84
C GLN A 120 15.05 0.44 -38.16
N ASP A 121 15.44 0.34 -39.42
CA ASP A 121 16.82 0.55 -39.87
C ASP A 121 17.21 2.05 -40.01
N GLY A 122 16.27 2.96 -39.73
CA GLY A 122 16.45 4.40 -39.80
C GLY A 122 16.17 5.01 -41.18
N THR A 123 15.77 4.21 -42.18
CA THR A 123 15.40 4.73 -43.49
C THR A 123 14.06 5.49 -43.45
N ALA A 124 13.95 6.55 -44.23
CA ALA A 124 12.72 7.33 -44.34
C ALA A 124 11.59 6.51 -44.96
N VAL A 125 10.35 6.73 -44.52
CA VAL A 125 9.17 6.06 -45.10
C VAL A 125 8.82 6.72 -46.43
N ASN A 126 9.50 6.30 -47.50
CA ASN A 126 9.33 6.81 -48.86
C ASN A 126 8.60 5.82 -49.80
N LYS A 127 8.09 4.73 -49.23
CA LYS A 127 7.34 3.67 -49.90
C LYS A 127 6.12 3.30 -49.04
N LYS A 128 5.10 2.70 -49.66
CA LYS A 128 3.92 2.22 -48.93
C LYS A 128 4.31 1.24 -47.83
N LEU A 129 3.69 1.42 -46.66
CA LEU A 129 3.81 0.56 -45.50
C LEU A 129 3.06 -0.76 -45.69
N SER A 130 3.59 -1.81 -45.07
CA SER A 130 2.95 -3.12 -44.93
C SER A 130 2.59 -3.39 -43.47
N TYR A 131 1.50 -4.11 -43.22
CA TYR A 131 1.01 -4.52 -41.88
C TYR A 131 1.88 -5.58 -41.15
N LYS A 132 3.18 -5.55 -41.41
CA LYS A 132 4.23 -6.28 -40.68
C LYS A 132 5.52 -5.45 -40.56
N ASP A 133 5.54 -4.24 -41.10
CA ASP A 133 6.72 -3.40 -41.07
C ASP A 133 7.04 -2.95 -39.64
N ARG A 134 8.33 -2.92 -39.34
CA ARG A 134 8.85 -2.49 -38.04
C ARG A 134 9.30 -1.05 -38.18
N LEU A 135 8.68 -0.18 -37.40
CA LEU A 135 8.80 1.27 -37.48
C LEU A 135 9.40 1.84 -36.20
N THR A 136 10.04 2.99 -36.35
CA THR A 136 10.61 3.79 -35.27
C THR A 136 10.08 5.21 -35.35
N ALA A 137 9.36 5.62 -34.31
CA ALA A 137 9.01 7.02 -34.08
C ALA A 137 10.12 7.68 -33.25
N THR A 138 10.66 8.81 -33.73
CA THR A 138 11.70 9.57 -33.04
C THR A 138 11.24 11.00 -32.80
N ALA A 139 11.26 11.46 -31.56
CA ALA A 139 11.03 12.86 -31.20
C ALA A 139 12.35 13.53 -30.80
N LYS A 140 12.59 14.72 -31.34
CA LYS A 140 13.67 15.61 -30.92
C LYS A 140 13.11 16.68 -29.99
N CYS A 141 13.72 16.84 -28.84
CA CYS A 141 13.22 17.62 -27.72
C CYS A 141 14.28 18.62 -27.23
N GLN A 142 13.81 19.71 -26.61
CA GLN A 142 14.64 20.73 -25.99
C GLN A 142 14.25 20.89 -24.53
N GLY A 143 15.23 20.76 -23.62
CA GLY A 143 15.02 20.94 -22.18
C GLY A 143 14.21 19.82 -21.52
N LEU A 144 14.00 18.70 -22.23
CA LEU A 144 13.27 17.52 -21.77
C LEU A 144 14.20 16.36 -21.39
N GLU A 145 15.52 16.56 -21.34
CA GLU A 145 16.48 15.49 -21.04
C GLU A 145 16.18 14.87 -19.66
N GLY A 146 15.93 13.56 -19.62
CA GLY A 146 15.52 12.86 -18.40
C GLY A 146 14.02 12.90 -18.07
N GLU A 147 13.21 13.61 -18.87
CA GLU A 147 11.75 13.61 -18.80
C GLU A 147 11.16 12.49 -19.67
N HIS A 148 9.87 12.17 -19.48
CA HIS A 148 9.17 11.18 -20.30
C HIS A 148 8.14 11.86 -21.21
N ILE A 149 8.08 11.42 -22.46
CA ILE A 149 7.05 11.80 -23.44
C ILE A 149 6.27 10.56 -23.88
N VAL A 150 5.12 10.75 -24.53
CA VAL A 150 4.32 9.62 -25.05
C VAL A 150 4.11 9.79 -26.55
N PHE A 151 4.25 8.70 -27.30
CA PHE A 151 3.92 8.65 -28.71
C PHE A 151 2.54 8.02 -28.94
N THR A 152 1.81 8.48 -29.95
CA THR A 152 0.54 7.87 -30.38
C THR A 152 0.56 7.70 -31.91
N LEU A 153 0.26 6.49 -32.39
CA LEU A 153 0.04 6.20 -33.81
C LEU A 153 -1.43 6.46 -34.16
N TRP A 154 -1.65 7.21 -35.23
CA TRP A 154 -2.95 7.62 -35.73
C TRP A 154 -3.15 7.15 -37.16
N GLU A 155 -4.40 6.89 -37.54
CA GLU A 155 -4.86 6.85 -38.92
C GLU A 155 -5.49 8.21 -39.27
N ASP A 156 -5.15 8.78 -40.43
CA ASP A 156 -5.66 10.06 -40.92
C ASP A 156 -6.96 9.87 -41.69
N ASP A 157 -8.05 10.30 -41.04
CA ASP A 157 -9.41 10.13 -41.52
C ASP A 157 -10.01 11.44 -42.07
N GLU A 158 -9.24 12.54 -42.05
CA GLU A 158 -9.75 13.88 -42.35
C GLU A 158 -9.12 14.50 -43.60
N ASN A 159 -9.83 15.42 -44.24
CA ASN A 159 -9.33 16.16 -45.40
C ASN A 159 -8.42 17.32 -44.95
N GLY A 160 -7.10 17.16 -45.11
CA GLY A 160 -6.10 18.22 -44.93
C GLY A 160 -4.85 17.73 -44.20
N ASP A 161 -3.73 18.47 -44.33
CA ASP A 161 -2.47 18.08 -43.69
C ASP A 161 -2.46 18.40 -42.18
N GLY A 162 -2.07 17.43 -41.33
CA GLY A 162 -1.71 17.65 -39.93
C GLY A 162 -2.62 16.95 -38.90
N HIS A 163 -2.17 16.92 -37.63
CA HIS A 163 -2.93 16.24 -36.58
C HIS A 163 -4.26 16.92 -36.28
N ASN A 164 -5.34 16.19 -36.49
CA ASN A 164 -6.71 16.56 -36.15
C ASN A 164 -7.22 15.67 -35.02
N ASN A 165 -7.98 16.23 -34.07
CA ASN A 165 -8.57 15.48 -32.96
C ASN A 165 -9.62 14.45 -33.43
N LYS A 166 -10.11 14.60 -34.66
CA LYS A 166 -11.00 13.64 -35.30
C LYS A 166 -10.28 12.42 -35.87
N ASN A 167 -8.96 12.44 -36.02
CA ASN A 167 -8.22 11.30 -36.56
C ASN A 167 -8.29 10.09 -35.63
N GLN A 168 -8.25 8.87 -36.17
CA GLN A 168 -8.44 7.66 -35.37
C GLN A 168 -7.14 7.24 -34.67
N SER A 169 -7.14 7.21 -33.34
CA SER A 169 -6.02 6.67 -32.56
C SER A 169 -5.98 5.14 -32.66
N ILE A 170 -4.80 4.60 -32.98
CA ILE A 170 -4.59 3.16 -33.17
C ILE A 170 -3.87 2.53 -31.97
N VAL A 171 -2.75 3.13 -31.55
CA VAL A 171 -1.94 2.61 -30.43
C VAL A 171 -1.07 3.71 -29.81
N LYS A 172 -0.97 3.71 -28.47
CA LYS A 172 -0.18 4.64 -27.66
C LYS A 172 1.01 3.94 -27.01
N SER A 173 2.17 4.61 -26.96
CA SER A 173 3.39 4.07 -26.33
C SER A 173 3.31 4.12 -24.80
N PRO A 174 4.07 3.28 -24.07
CA PRO A 174 4.41 3.59 -22.68
C PRO A 174 5.22 4.90 -22.60
N PRO A 175 5.34 5.54 -21.42
CA PRO A 175 6.20 6.72 -21.26
C PRO A 175 7.64 6.44 -21.72
N VAL A 176 8.13 7.23 -22.68
CA VAL A 176 9.46 7.08 -23.29
C VAL A 176 10.37 8.17 -22.76
N LEU A 177 11.48 7.76 -22.14
CA LEU A 177 12.50 8.67 -21.60
C LEU A 177 13.23 9.40 -22.74
N VAL A 178 13.37 10.72 -22.61
CA VAL A 178 14.22 11.55 -23.48
C VAL A 178 15.67 11.41 -23.02
N ASP A 179 16.55 11.00 -23.93
CA ASP A 179 17.96 10.77 -23.64
C ASP A 179 18.75 12.08 -23.43
N SER A 180 20.03 11.95 -23.04
CA SER A 180 20.93 13.09 -22.81
C SER A 180 21.27 13.89 -24.07
N GLN A 181 20.87 13.41 -25.25
CA GLN A 181 21.02 14.11 -26.54
C GLN A 181 19.71 14.78 -26.97
N GLY A 182 18.67 14.74 -26.12
CA GLY A 182 17.37 15.34 -26.38
C GLY A 182 16.48 14.50 -27.30
N ASN A 183 16.71 13.19 -27.45
CA ASN A 183 15.88 12.35 -28.32
C ASN A 183 15.08 11.31 -27.52
N ALA A 184 13.84 11.04 -27.95
CA ALA A 184 13.04 9.91 -27.49
C ALA A 184 12.69 9.02 -28.69
N ARG A 185 12.76 7.69 -28.52
CA ARG A 185 12.53 6.74 -29.62
C ARG A 185 11.57 5.63 -29.20
N TRP A 186 10.54 5.40 -29.99
CA TRP A 186 9.59 4.31 -29.82
C TRP A 186 9.60 3.38 -31.03
N ASN A 187 9.97 2.12 -30.79
CA ASN A 187 9.98 1.07 -31.81
C ASN A 187 8.70 0.23 -31.69
N PHE A 188 7.99 0.07 -32.81
CA PHE A 188 6.77 -0.73 -32.86
C PHE A 188 6.64 -1.46 -34.21
N THR A 189 5.67 -2.35 -34.32
CA THR A 189 5.34 -3.05 -35.57
C THR A 189 3.95 -2.61 -36.00
N LEU A 190 3.77 -2.22 -37.26
CA LEU A 190 2.45 -2.00 -37.81
C LEU A 190 1.80 -3.37 -37.97
N LEU A 191 0.81 -3.72 -37.15
CA LEU A 191 0.24 -5.07 -37.08
C LEU A 191 -1.01 -5.20 -37.94
N ASN A 192 -1.25 -6.37 -38.53
CA ASN A 192 -2.53 -6.70 -39.20
C ASN A 192 -3.76 -6.42 -38.33
N THR A 193 -3.66 -6.52 -37.00
CA THR A 193 -4.77 -6.21 -36.09
C THR A 193 -5.20 -4.73 -36.14
N TYR A 194 -4.36 -3.84 -36.68
CA TYR A 194 -4.67 -2.43 -36.85
C TYR A 194 -5.52 -2.14 -38.09
N ILE A 195 -5.63 -3.09 -39.03
CA ILE A 195 -6.50 -2.97 -40.22
C ILE A 195 -7.95 -2.77 -39.78
N ALA A 196 -8.43 -3.62 -38.87
CA ALA A 196 -9.79 -3.51 -38.34
C ALA A 196 -10.02 -2.22 -37.53
N LEU A 197 -8.98 -1.62 -36.94
CA LEU A 197 -9.09 -0.33 -36.24
C LEU A 197 -9.10 0.85 -37.22
N ALA A 198 -8.33 0.75 -38.30
CA ALA A 198 -8.31 1.74 -39.38
C ALA A 198 -9.61 1.72 -40.21
N ASN A 199 -10.21 0.55 -40.42
CA ASN A 199 -11.49 0.40 -41.13
C ASN A 199 -12.71 0.89 -40.31
N GLN A 200 -12.59 1.12 -39.00
CA GLN A 200 -13.74 1.41 -38.12
C GLN A 200 -14.57 2.64 -38.53
N ARG A 201 -13.98 3.57 -39.27
CA ARG A 201 -14.65 4.81 -39.70
C ARG A 201 -15.06 4.79 -41.17
N GLU A 202 -14.29 4.14 -42.04
CA GLU A 202 -14.65 3.90 -43.44
C GLU A 202 -14.22 2.50 -43.90
N ASP A 203 -15.18 1.58 -43.99
CA ASP A 203 -14.96 0.19 -44.41
C ASP A 203 -14.52 0.05 -45.90
N ASP A 204 -14.65 1.13 -46.70
CA ASP A 204 -14.40 1.15 -48.15
C ASP A 204 -13.12 1.91 -48.55
N LYS A 205 -12.27 2.32 -47.59
CA LYS A 205 -10.99 2.95 -47.91
C LYS A 205 -10.04 1.98 -48.60
N LYS A 206 -9.58 2.32 -49.80
CA LYS A 206 -8.58 1.53 -50.55
C LYS A 206 -7.21 1.52 -49.85
N GLN A 207 -6.91 2.56 -49.08
CA GLN A 207 -5.63 2.77 -48.40
C GLN A 207 -5.85 3.45 -47.05
N HIS A 208 -4.97 3.17 -46.09
CA HIS A 208 -4.91 3.83 -44.79
C HIS A 208 -3.71 4.77 -44.73
N GLU A 209 -3.84 5.90 -44.05
CA GLU A 209 -2.77 6.89 -43.90
C GLU A 209 -2.34 6.96 -42.43
N TYR A 210 -1.08 6.65 -42.11
CA TYR A 210 -0.59 6.61 -40.74
C TYR A 210 0.41 7.72 -40.42
N TYR A 211 0.31 8.32 -39.24
CA TYR A 211 1.30 9.24 -38.69
C TYR A 211 1.42 9.08 -37.17
N VAL A 212 2.48 9.64 -36.59
CA VAL A 212 2.73 9.54 -35.14
C VAL A 212 2.81 10.93 -34.51
N THR A 213 2.14 11.13 -33.38
CA THR A 213 2.33 12.32 -32.53
C THR A 213 3.22 12.00 -31.34
N ALA A 214 3.99 12.97 -30.87
CA ALA A 214 4.66 12.93 -29.57
C ALA A 214 4.11 14.04 -28.67
N GLU A 215 3.82 13.71 -27.41
CA GLU A 215 3.12 14.58 -26.47
C GLU A 215 3.92 14.77 -25.17
N TYR A 216 4.07 16.04 -24.74
CA TYR A 216 4.59 16.41 -23.42
C TYR A 216 3.76 17.56 -22.83
N ASN A 217 3.16 17.33 -21.65
CA ASN A 217 2.32 18.32 -20.95
C ASN A 217 1.25 18.97 -21.86
N GLY A 218 0.55 18.16 -22.67
CA GLY A 218 -0.50 18.62 -23.57
C GLY A 218 -0.02 19.33 -24.85
N LYS A 219 1.28 19.61 -24.98
CA LYS A 219 1.86 20.07 -26.25
C LYS A 219 2.21 18.85 -27.10
N LEU A 220 1.64 18.78 -28.31
CA LEU A 220 1.87 17.70 -29.25
C LEU A 220 2.53 18.18 -30.54
N LYS A 221 3.31 17.30 -31.17
CA LYS A 221 3.89 17.51 -32.50
C LYS A 221 3.71 16.22 -33.32
N ALA A 222 3.31 16.34 -34.58
CA ALA A 222 3.07 15.22 -35.48
C ALA A 222 4.25 14.98 -36.43
N SER A 223 4.41 13.73 -36.87
CA SER A 223 5.20 13.39 -38.05
C SER A 223 4.40 13.60 -39.34
N ASP A 224 5.07 13.45 -40.48
CA ASP A 224 4.42 13.30 -41.78
C ASP A 224 3.63 11.98 -41.87
N ASN A 225 2.68 11.92 -42.80
CA ASN A 225 1.85 10.76 -43.08
C ASN A 225 2.57 9.70 -43.94
N ALA A 226 2.18 8.45 -43.77
CA ALA A 226 2.66 7.30 -44.53
C ALA A 226 1.51 6.35 -44.88
N THR A 227 1.39 5.98 -46.15
CA THR A 227 0.25 5.18 -46.65
C THR A 227 0.48 3.67 -46.56
N ALA A 228 -0.56 2.90 -46.27
CA ALA A 228 -0.61 1.43 -46.32
C ALA A 228 -1.80 0.96 -47.15
N ASP A 229 -1.65 -0.09 -47.97
CA ASP A 229 -2.78 -0.64 -48.73
C ASP A 229 -3.74 -1.40 -47.79
N ASN A 230 -5.05 -1.17 -47.90
CA ASN A 230 -6.06 -1.88 -47.11
C ASN A 230 -6.33 -3.28 -47.70
N PRO A 231 -5.93 -4.37 -47.04
CA PRO A 231 -6.10 -5.72 -47.59
C PRO A 231 -7.54 -6.24 -47.45
N GLU A 232 -8.41 -5.55 -46.70
CA GLU A 232 -9.81 -5.93 -46.50
C GLU A 232 -10.76 -5.23 -47.48
N TYR A 233 -10.27 -4.24 -48.24
CA TYR A 233 -11.05 -3.55 -49.27
C TYR A 233 -11.54 -4.53 -50.34
N LYS A 234 -12.86 -4.57 -50.55
CA LYS A 234 -13.51 -5.35 -51.61
C LYS A 234 -14.15 -4.40 -52.60
N ALA A 235 -13.61 -4.34 -53.82
CA ALA A 235 -14.25 -3.61 -54.91
C ALA A 235 -15.71 -4.10 -55.10
N PRO A 236 -16.70 -3.21 -55.27
CA PRO A 236 -18.09 -3.60 -55.49
C PRO A 236 -18.23 -4.53 -56.71
N ALA A 237 -18.91 -5.66 -56.53
CA ALA A 237 -19.12 -6.65 -57.58
C ALA A 237 -20.23 -6.21 -58.56
N ALA A 238 -19.93 -6.23 -59.87
CA ALA A 238 -20.93 -6.06 -60.92
C ALA A 238 -21.94 -7.23 -60.97
N PRO A 239 -23.18 -7.05 -61.48
CA PRO A 239 -24.25 -8.06 -61.40
C PRO A 239 -23.95 -9.35 -62.18
N SER A 240 -24.37 -10.49 -61.63
CA SER A 240 -23.88 -11.85 -61.88
C SER A 240 -24.20 -12.52 -63.23
N ARG A 241 -23.27 -13.38 -63.71
CA ARG A 241 -23.57 -14.67 -64.38
C ARG A 241 -22.58 -15.77 -63.91
N GLN A 242 -23.11 -16.92 -63.48
CA GLN A 242 -22.41 -18.19 -63.16
C GLN A 242 -21.91 -18.91 -64.45
N PRO A 243 -21.21 -20.09 -64.44
CA PRO A 243 -20.49 -20.89 -63.41
C PRO A 243 -19.10 -21.43 -63.85
N ASN A 244 -18.28 -21.99 -62.91
CA ASN A 244 -17.54 -23.29 -63.01
C ASN A 244 -16.22 -23.37 -62.16
N ALA A 245 -16.18 -24.43 -61.32
CA ALA A 245 -15.10 -25.26 -60.69
C ALA A 245 -13.58 -24.96 -60.88
N PRO A 246 -12.61 -25.68 -60.24
CA PRO A 246 -12.48 -26.35 -58.92
C PRO A 246 -11.18 -25.97 -58.13
N LYS A 247 -11.01 -26.51 -56.91
CA LYS A 247 -9.84 -26.37 -55.99
C LYS A 247 -8.48 -26.84 -56.54
N PRO A 248 -7.35 -26.30 -56.02
CA PRO A 248 -6.10 -27.06 -55.83
C PRO A 248 -5.72 -27.29 -54.34
N GLN A 249 -5.21 -28.49 -54.06
CA GLN A 249 -4.68 -28.97 -52.78
C GLN A 249 -3.27 -28.43 -52.47
N PRO A 250 -2.86 -28.38 -51.18
CA PRO A 250 -1.49 -28.06 -50.76
C PRO A 250 -0.52 -29.25 -50.77
N ASN A 251 0.75 -28.90 -50.94
CA ASN A 251 1.97 -29.71 -51.10
C ASN A 251 2.15 -30.82 -50.03
N PRO A 252 2.49 -32.07 -50.42
CA PRO A 252 2.64 -33.19 -49.51
C PRO A 252 4.04 -33.20 -48.92
N ASN A 253 4.20 -32.68 -47.70
CA ASN A 253 5.15 -33.21 -46.71
C ASN A 253 5.13 -32.33 -45.44
N SER A 254 4.30 -32.69 -44.46
CA SER A 254 4.53 -32.46 -43.03
C SER A 254 3.58 -33.31 -42.16
N PRO A 255 3.97 -33.75 -40.96
CA PRO A 255 3.72 -35.12 -40.46
C PRO A 255 2.33 -35.38 -39.83
N LYS A 256 1.84 -36.61 -39.98
CA LYS A 256 0.51 -37.12 -39.56
C LYS A 256 0.43 -37.41 -38.05
N GLY A 257 -0.61 -36.88 -37.39
CA GLY A 257 -1.09 -37.30 -36.07
C GLY A 257 -2.33 -38.20 -36.14
N SER A 258 -2.28 -39.32 -35.40
CA SER A 258 -3.28 -40.37 -35.06
C SER A 258 -4.72 -40.35 -35.63
N THR A 259 -5.17 -41.51 -36.11
CA THR A 259 -6.40 -41.79 -36.89
C THR A 259 -7.52 -42.51 -36.12
N ARG A 260 -8.12 -41.91 -35.09
CA ARG A 260 -9.41 -42.42 -34.53
C ARG A 260 -10.50 -41.35 -34.53
N PRO A 261 -11.54 -41.46 -35.39
CA PRO A 261 -12.58 -40.42 -35.55
C PRO A 261 -13.51 -40.21 -34.34
N ASN A 262 -13.66 -41.17 -33.42
CA ASN A 262 -14.71 -41.15 -32.39
C ASN A 262 -14.20 -41.32 -30.94
N SER A 263 -13.18 -40.56 -30.52
CA SER A 263 -12.90 -40.41 -29.08
C SER A 263 -13.75 -39.28 -28.48
N PRO A 264 -14.44 -39.48 -27.33
CA PRO A 264 -15.23 -38.42 -26.68
C PRO A 264 -14.42 -37.17 -26.29
N ASN A 265 -13.09 -37.25 -26.30
CA ASN A 265 -12.18 -36.16 -25.92
C ASN A 265 -11.65 -35.33 -27.11
N ASN A 266 -12.13 -35.56 -28.33
CA ASN A 266 -11.76 -34.76 -29.52
C ASN A 266 -12.92 -33.87 -30.00
N GLN A 267 -13.52 -33.10 -29.09
CA GLN A 267 -14.33 -31.95 -29.48
C GLN A 267 -13.44 -30.70 -29.42
N PRO A 268 -13.26 -29.94 -30.52
CA PRO A 268 -12.62 -28.64 -30.45
C PRO A 268 -13.47 -27.72 -29.55
N ASP A 269 -12.82 -27.02 -28.60
CA ASP A 269 -13.45 -25.97 -27.81
C ASP A 269 -14.11 -24.97 -28.78
N LYS A 270 -15.43 -24.87 -28.73
CA LYS A 270 -16.19 -23.92 -29.54
C LYS A 270 -15.75 -22.51 -29.13
N LYS A 271 -15.24 -21.71 -30.08
CA LYS A 271 -14.82 -20.31 -29.84
C LYS A 271 -15.96 -19.57 -29.12
N GLY A 272 -15.71 -19.12 -27.90
CA GLY A 272 -16.67 -18.35 -27.13
C GLY A 272 -16.75 -16.91 -27.60
N VAL A 273 -17.95 -16.35 -27.63
CA VAL A 273 -18.23 -15.01 -28.18
C VAL A 273 -19.26 -14.28 -27.33
N ILE A 274 -19.11 -12.96 -27.20
CA ILE A 274 -20.13 -12.06 -26.63
C ILE A 274 -21.03 -11.64 -27.79
N THR A 275 -22.33 -11.88 -27.69
CA THR A 275 -23.29 -11.61 -28.76
C THR A 275 -24.07 -10.31 -28.56
N GLN A 276 -24.18 -9.82 -27.32
CA GLN A 276 -24.87 -8.56 -27.04
C GLN A 276 -24.43 -7.95 -25.72
N VAL A 277 -24.31 -6.62 -25.68
CA VAL A 277 -24.31 -5.83 -24.45
C VAL A 277 -25.42 -4.78 -24.56
N LYS A 278 -26.33 -4.70 -23.59
CA LYS A 278 -27.48 -3.76 -23.63
C LYS A 278 -27.72 -3.15 -22.25
N LEU A 279 -28.15 -1.89 -22.21
CA LEU A 279 -28.60 -1.22 -20.98
C LEU A 279 -30.13 -1.12 -20.97
N THR A 280 -30.74 -1.33 -19.81
CA THR A 280 -32.19 -1.13 -19.57
C THR A 280 -32.45 -0.51 -18.21
N ASP A 281 -33.71 -0.14 -17.96
CA ASP A 281 -34.17 0.25 -16.63
C ASP A 281 -34.00 -0.89 -15.62
N LYS A 282 -34.18 -0.58 -14.33
CA LYS A 282 -34.11 -1.53 -13.21
C LYS A 282 -35.05 -2.74 -13.32
N ASN A 283 -36.05 -2.69 -14.20
CA ASN A 283 -37.03 -3.75 -14.42
C ASN A 283 -36.73 -4.58 -15.68
N GLY A 284 -35.62 -4.30 -16.39
CA GLY A 284 -35.28 -4.97 -17.64
C GLY A 284 -36.01 -4.44 -18.88
N LYS A 285 -36.66 -3.26 -18.79
CA LYS A 285 -37.39 -2.62 -19.90
C LYS A 285 -36.56 -1.51 -20.54
N GLU A 286 -36.75 -1.29 -21.84
CA GLU A 286 -36.14 -0.15 -22.54
C GLU A 286 -36.53 1.18 -21.87
N PHE A 287 -35.61 2.14 -21.92
CA PHE A 287 -35.78 3.43 -21.26
C PHE A 287 -36.91 4.22 -21.93
N GLY A 288 -38.05 4.33 -21.25
CA GLY A 288 -39.14 5.25 -21.66
C GLY A 288 -38.88 6.71 -21.26
N LYS A 289 -37.93 6.94 -20.36
CA LYS A 289 -37.37 8.23 -19.93
C LYS A 289 -35.91 8.02 -19.54
N ASN A 290 -35.10 9.08 -19.65
CA ASN A 290 -33.68 9.03 -19.28
C ASN A 290 -33.54 8.66 -17.79
N PRO A 291 -32.69 7.67 -17.44
CA PRO A 291 -32.38 7.37 -16.05
C PRO A 291 -31.71 8.57 -15.38
N LYS A 292 -31.77 8.66 -14.06
CA LYS A 292 -31.07 9.72 -13.31
C LYS A 292 -29.88 9.19 -12.55
N TYR A 293 -28.87 10.02 -12.29
CA TYR A 293 -27.89 9.70 -11.27
C TYR A 293 -28.60 9.53 -9.92
N GLY A 294 -28.32 8.41 -9.24
CA GLY A 294 -29.10 7.89 -8.12
C GLY A 294 -30.07 6.76 -8.51
N GLU A 295 -30.28 6.46 -9.78
CA GLU A 295 -31.05 5.29 -10.22
C GLU A 295 -30.16 4.08 -10.54
N THR A 296 -30.79 2.96 -10.87
CA THR A 296 -30.10 1.70 -11.18
C THR A 296 -30.51 1.24 -12.57
N ILE A 297 -29.52 0.91 -13.39
CA ILE A 297 -29.71 0.32 -14.72
C ILE A 297 -29.29 -1.15 -14.70
N ILE A 298 -29.75 -1.94 -15.67
CA ILE A 298 -29.29 -3.32 -15.85
C ILE A 298 -28.38 -3.38 -17.08
N VAL A 299 -27.18 -3.92 -16.92
CA VAL A 299 -26.29 -4.31 -18.02
C VAL A 299 -26.58 -5.76 -18.39
N HIS A 300 -27.24 -5.95 -19.52
CA HIS A 300 -27.47 -7.26 -20.14
C HIS A 300 -26.25 -7.65 -20.96
N ILE A 301 -25.72 -8.85 -20.71
CA ILE A 301 -24.62 -9.44 -21.48
C ILE A 301 -25.10 -10.80 -21.98
N GLU A 302 -25.19 -10.96 -23.29
CA GLU A 302 -25.43 -12.24 -23.92
C GLU A 302 -24.12 -12.77 -24.52
N SER A 303 -23.87 -14.05 -24.33
CA SER A 303 -22.66 -14.74 -24.76
C SER A 303 -22.96 -16.19 -25.11
N LYS A 304 -22.03 -16.84 -25.83
CA LYS A 304 -22.08 -18.28 -26.14
C LYS A 304 -20.74 -18.90 -25.83
N ASN A 305 -20.75 -20.05 -25.16
CA ASN A 305 -19.57 -20.85 -24.81
C ASN A 305 -18.53 -20.09 -23.95
N LEU A 306 -18.98 -19.13 -23.12
CA LEU A 306 -18.11 -18.34 -22.24
C LEU A 306 -18.29 -18.63 -20.74
N VAL A 307 -19.28 -19.46 -20.36
CA VAL A 307 -19.56 -19.79 -18.96
C VAL A 307 -18.30 -20.31 -18.23
N GLY A 308 -17.98 -19.70 -17.08
CA GLY A 308 -16.81 -19.96 -16.25
C GLY A 308 -15.55 -19.18 -16.64
N LYS A 309 -15.56 -18.38 -17.72
CA LYS A 309 -14.44 -17.52 -18.12
C LYS A 309 -14.55 -16.11 -17.51
N LYS A 310 -13.42 -15.43 -17.31
CA LYS A 310 -13.35 -14.08 -16.74
C LYS A 310 -13.42 -12.99 -17.82
N TYR A 311 -14.10 -11.89 -17.54
CA TYR A 311 -14.17 -10.69 -18.40
C TYR A 311 -14.06 -9.42 -17.56
N ILE A 312 -13.73 -8.28 -18.19
CA ILE A 312 -13.75 -6.97 -17.53
C ILE A 312 -14.99 -6.23 -17.98
N LEU A 313 -15.80 -5.74 -17.04
CA LEU A 313 -16.89 -4.79 -17.33
C LEU A 313 -16.39 -3.38 -17.02
N LYS A 314 -16.61 -2.46 -17.95
CA LYS A 314 -16.41 -1.02 -17.76
C LYS A 314 -17.71 -0.26 -18.02
N ILE A 315 -17.90 0.85 -17.31
CA ILE A 315 -18.91 1.87 -17.63
C ILE A 315 -18.15 3.15 -17.89
N TRP A 316 -18.50 3.81 -18.99
CA TRP A 316 -17.88 5.04 -19.45
C TRP A 316 -18.92 6.15 -19.48
N GLU A 317 -18.49 7.36 -19.14
CA GLU A 317 -19.15 8.59 -19.56
C GLU A 317 -18.68 8.88 -20.98
N HIS A 318 -19.61 9.24 -21.85
CA HIS A 318 -19.34 9.56 -23.22
C HIS A 318 -19.20 11.07 -23.40
N ASP A 319 -17.97 11.49 -23.62
CA ASP A 319 -17.68 12.86 -23.98
C ASP A 319 -17.84 13.04 -25.50
N LEU A 320 -18.69 13.99 -25.89
CA LEU A 320 -18.82 14.42 -27.28
C LEU A 320 -17.49 14.98 -27.84
N ILE A 321 -16.68 15.58 -26.95
CA ILE A 321 -15.38 16.19 -27.27
C ILE A 321 -14.40 15.86 -26.13
N GLY A 322 -13.57 14.83 -26.31
CA GLY A 322 -12.60 14.40 -25.28
C GLY A 322 -12.38 12.88 -25.26
N ASP A 323 -11.58 12.42 -24.31
CA ASP A 323 -11.47 11.00 -23.99
C ASP A 323 -12.57 10.64 -22.98
N ASN A 324 -13.44 9.69 -23.34
CA ASN A 324 -14.49 9.16 -22.44
C ASN A 324 -13.99 8.90 -21.02
N ASP A 325 -14.72 9.38 -20.03
CA ASP A 325 -14.39 9.17 -18.64
C ASP A 325 -14.73 7.78 -18.09
N LEU A 326 -13.76 7.12 -17.47
CA LEU A 326 -13.99 5.82 -16.84
C LEU A 326 -14.75 5.99 -15.52
N LEU A 327 -16.04 5.61 -15.53
CA LEU A 327 -16.90 5.66 -14.35
C LEU A 327 -16.81 4.39 -13.48
N TYR A 328 -16.55 3.23 -14.11
CA TYR A 328 -16.48 1.94 -13.43
C TYR A 328 -15.56 0.96 -14.19
N SER A 329 -14.77 0.15 -13.48
CA SER A 329 -14.04 -0.98 -14.07
C SER A 329 -13.80 -2.11 -13.07
N HIS A 330 -14.31 -3.32 -13.36
CA HIS A 330 -14.11 -4.50 -12.52
C HIS A 330 -14.03 -5.80 -13.35
N GLU A 331 -13.32 -6.80 -12.82
CA GLU A 331 -13.29 -8.17 -13.36
C GLU A 331 -14.49 -8.97 -12.85
N HIS A 332 -15.18 -9.66 -13.77
CA HIS A 332 -16.35 -10.50 -13.56
C HIS A 332 -16.12 -11.89 -14.17
N THR A 333 -17.04 -12.83 -13.92
CA THR A 333 -17.02 -14.17 -14.50
C THR A 333 -18.34 -14.42 -15.23
N PHE A 334 -18.30 -15.02 -16.42
CA PHE A 334 -19.50 -15.42 -17.13
C PHE A 334 -20.19 -16.55 -16.35
N LEU A 335 -21.22 -16.26 -15.55
CA LEU A 335 -21.91 -17.28 -14.74
C LEU A 335 -22.96 -18.06 -15.53
N ALA A 336 -23.42 -17.48 -16.64
CA ALA A 336 -24.35 -18.08 -17.59
C ALA A 336 -24.15 -17.41 -18.96
N ASP A 337 -24.76 -17.98 -20.01
CA ASP A 337 -24.75 -17.38 -21.36
C ASP A 337 -25.50 -16.04 -21.40
N LYS A 338 -26.47 -15.83 -20.50
CA LYS A 338 -27.17 -14.55 -20.32
C LYS A 338 -26.94 -14.04 -18.90
N ILE A 339 -26.41 -12.82 -18.79
CA ILE A 339 -26.04 -12.21 -17.52
C ILE A 339 -26.70 -10.85 -17.43
N ASN A 340 -27.36 -10.58 -16.32
CA ASN A 340 -27.96 -9.28 -16.02
C ASN A 340 -27.25 -8.72 -14.79
N LEU A 341 -26.46 -7.66 -14.97
CA LEU A 341 -25.74 -6.99 -13.90
C LEU A 341 -26.46 -5.71 -13.51
N SER A 342 -26.82 -5.59 -12.24
CA SER A 342 -27.39 -4.37 -11.70
C SER A 342 -26.29 -3.33 -11.47
N MET A 343 -26.40 -2.17 -12.11
CA MET A 343 -25.40 -1.10 -12.10
C MET A 343 -26.01 0.19 -11.54
N PRO A 344 -25.64 0.62 -10.32
CA PRO A 344 -26.10 1.90 -9.78
C PRO A 344 -25.38 3.05 -10.48
N LEU A 345 -26.12 4.07 -10.93
CA LEU A 345 -25.54 5.32 -11.40
C LEU A 345 -25.31 6.21 -10.18
N THR A 346 -24.07 6.38 -9.74
CA THR A 346 -23.80 7.03 -8.44
C THR A 346 -23.48 8.52 -8.57
N PRO A 347 -23.69 9.34 -7.53
CA PRO A 347 -23.23 10.73 -7.53
C PRO A 347 -21.71 10.88 -7.71
N ALA A 348 -20.92 9.85 -7.38
CA ALA A 348 -19.48 9.84 -7.63
C ALA A 348 -19.17 9.61 -9.11
N MET A 349 -19.96 8.78 -9.81
CA MET A 349 -19.88 8.63 -11.27
C MET A 349 -20.30 9.93 -11.95
N GLN A 350 -21.39 10.55 -11.49
CA GLN A 350 -21.81 11.88 -11.95
C GLN A 350 -20.66 12.88 -11.81
N LYS A 351 -20.12 13.01 -10.60
CA LYS A 351 -18.99 13.90 -10.32
C LYS A 351 -17.74 13.55 -11.12
N THR A 352 -17.49 12.27 -11.40
CA THR A 352 -16.32 11.84 -12.16
C THR A 352 -16.46 12.30 -13.61
N GLY A 353 -17.61 12.08 -14.23
CA GLY A 353 -17.88 12.64 -15.56
C GLY A 353 -18.11 14.16 -15.59
N GLU A 354 -18.34 14.81 -14.45
CA GLU A 354 -18.40 16.28 -14.37
C GLU A 354 -17.02 16.92 -14.24
N VAL A 355 -16.02 16.17 -13.76
CA VAL A 355 -14.71 16.69 -13.35
C VAL A 355 -13.57 16.17 -14.24
N GLY A 356 -13.75 15.06 -14.93
CA GLY A 356 -12.66 14.37 -15.63
C GLY A 356 -11.85 13.44 -14.72
N ASN A 357 -11.36 12.33 -15.26
CA ASN A 357 -10.37 11.48 -14.59
C ASN A 357 -8.92 11.97 -14.72
N ASN A 358 -8.68 13.06 -15.47
CA ASN A 358 -7.36 13.61 -15.71
C ASN A 358 -7.11 14.87 -14.85
N PRO A 359 -6.25 14.83 -13.81
CA PRO A 359 -5.97 16.00 -12.97
C PRO A 359 -5.19 17.14 -13.67
N ARG A 360 -4.78 16.97 -14.93
CA ARG A 360 -4.18 18.02 -15.78
C ARG A 360 -5.14 18.58 -16.83
N ASN A 361 -6.31 17.97 -16.99
CA ASN A 361 -7.40 18.47 -17.80
C ASN A 361 -8.69 18.25 -17.00
N PRO A 362 -8.96 19.07 -15.95
CA PRO A 362 -10.36 19.22 -15.55
C PRO A 362 -11.11 19.67 -16.80
N ASP A 363 -12.33 19.20 -17.05
CA ASP A 363 -13.18 19.72 -18.12
C ASP A 363 -13.47 21.20 -17.86
N SER A 364 -12.49 22.03 -18.17
CA SER A 364 -12.49 23.45 -17.95
C SER A 364 -13.24 24.06 -19.12
N GLY A 365 -14.56 23.86 -19.07
CA GLY A 365 -15.52 24.61 -19.84
C GLY A 365 -15.77 24.08 -21.24
N GLU A 366 -16.55 23.01 -21.36
CA GLU A 366 -17.57 22.93 -22.40
C GLU A 366 -18.95 22.69 -21.77
N TYR A 367 -19.78 23.73 -21.81
CA TYR A 367 -21.24 23.68 -21.89
C TYR A 367 -22.04 22.75 -20.95
N TRP A 368 -21.84 22.84 -19.64
CA TRP A 368 -22.89 22.46 -18.68
C TRP A 368 -24.06 23.46 -18.68
N LYS A 369 -24.83 23.44 -19.76
CA LYS A 369 -26.24 23.85 -19.81
C LYS A 369 -27.19 22.67 -20.02
N GLY A 370 -26.65 21.47 -20.31
CA GLY A 370 -27.42 20.23 -20.41
C GLY A 370 -27.60 19.60 -19.04
N GLY A 371 -28.83 19.24 -18.69
CA GLY A 371 -29.13 18.57 -17.41
C GLY A 371 -28.80 17.08 -17.38
N GLN A 372 -27.86 16.58 -18.22
CA GLN A 372 -27.68 15.14 -18.50
C GLN A 372 -26.20 14.80 -18.83
N GLN A 373 -25.77 13.54 -18.59
CA GLN A 373 -24.51 12.92 -19.06
C GLN A 373 -24.81 11.69 -19.91
N GLU A 374 -23.90 11.35 -20.82
CA GLU A 374 -24.09 10.22 -21.72
C GLU A 374 -23.24 9.04 -21.20
N ILE A 375 -23.78 7.81 -21.11
CA ILE A 375 -23.00 6.65 -20.62
C ILE A 375 -23.16 5.41 -21.50
N PHE A 376 -22.13 4.56 -21.55
CA PHE A 376 -22.22 3.22 -22.16
C PHE A 376 -21.44 2.15 -21.39
N ALA A 377 -21.83 0.89 -21.54
CA ALA A 377 -21.15 -0.27 -20.96
C ALA A 377 -20.23 -0.94 -21.97
N GLU A 378 -19.07 -1.42 -21.52
CA GLU A 378 -18.08 -2.13 -22.32
C GLU A 378 -17.65 -3.44 -21.63
N VAL A 379 -17.77 -4.56 -22.33
CA VAL A 379 -17.37 -5.89 -21.86
C VAL A 379 -16.14 -6.35 -22.62
N ILE A 380 -15.05 -6.62 -21.92
CA ILE A 380 -13.77 -7.04 -22.50
C ILE A 380 -13.46 -8.49 -22.13
N PHE A 381 -13.36 -9.37 -23.12
CA PHE A 381 -12.97 -10.77 -22.97
C PHE A 381 -11.83 -11.12 -23.94
N LEU A 382 -10.70 -11.62 -23.43
CA LEU A 382 -9.49 -11.96 -24.24
C LEU A 382 -9.08 -10.83 -25.21
N ASN A 383 -9.19 -9.58 -24.74
CA ASN A 383 -8.91 -8.36 -25.51
C ASN A 383 -9.91 -8.04 -26.64
N LEU A 384 -11.07 -8.72 -26.69
CA LEU A 384 -12.21 -8.35 -27.53
C LEU A 384 -13.18 -7.51 -26.70
N SER A 385 -13.51 -6.32 -27.19
CA SER A 385 -14.46 -5.40 -26.57
C SER A 385 -15.84 -5.53 -27.23
N SER A 386 -16.91 -5.53 -26.43
CA SER A 386 -18.30 -5.45 -26.87
C SER A 386 -18.99 -4.34 -26.07
N LYS A 387 -19.60 -3.37 -26.77
CA LYS A 387 -20.18 -2.17 -26.16
C LYS A 387 -21.71 -2.20 -26.22
N SER A 388 -22.36 -1.56 -25.26
CA SER A 388 -23.78 -1.21 -25.34
C SER A 388 -23.99 0.02 -26.21
N GLN A 389 -25.26 0.33 -26.49
CA GLN A 389 -25.64 1.69 -26.90
C GLN A 389 -25.36 2.68 -25.77
N THR A 390 -25.05 3.93 -26.15
CA THR A 390 -24.97 5.07 -25.25
C THR A 390 -26.37 5.51 -24.85
N ILE A 391 -26.53 5.91 -23.58
CA ILE A 391 -27.79 6.41 -23.03
C ILE A 391 -27.56 7.71 -22.28
N ASP A 392 -28.54 8.61 -22.30
CA ASP A 392 -28.52 9.85 -21.52
C ASP A 392 -28.95 9.59 -20.07
N VAL A 393 -28.30 10.27 -19.12
CA VAL A 393 -28.52 10.16 -17.69
C VAL A 393 -28.69 11.54 -17.06
N ASP A 394 -29.85 11.85 -16.50
CA ASP A 394 -30.10 13.16 -15.88
C ASP A 394 -29.20 13.41 -14.65
N ILE A 395 -28.61 14.61 -14.58
CA ILE A 395 -27.80 15.08 -13.44
C ILE A 395 -28.64 15.55 -12.25
N ILE A 396 -28.05 15.53 -11.06
CA ILE A 396 -28.67 16.06 -9.83
C ILE A 396 -28.14 17.48 -9.57
N GLU A 397 -28.95 18.54 -9.80
CA GLU A 397 -28.58 19.93 -9.51
C GLU A 397 -28.38 20.21 -8.00
N ALA A 398 -27.40 21.07 -7.66
CA ALA A 398 -27.22 21.61 -6.30
C ALA A 398 -28.21 22.77 -6.01
N PRO A 399 -28.76 22.90 -4.78
CA PRO A 399 -29.66 24.01 -4.46
C PRO A 399 -28.92 25.36 -4.41
N LYS A 400 -29.42 26.36 -5.15
CA LYS A 400 -28.94 27.76 -5.11
C LYS A 400 -29.28 28.41 -3.76
N PRO A 401 -28.41 29.27 -3.20
CA PRO A 401 -28.74 30.07 -2.02
C PRO A 401 -29.68 31.21 -2.42
N GLN A 402 -30.85 31.30 -1.79
CA GLN A 402 -31.80 32.39 -2.00
C GLN A 402 -31.97 33.21 -0.72
N ASN A 403 -31.77 34.52 -0.88
CA ASN A 403 -31.87 35.56 0.15
C ASN A 403 -33.24 35.60 0.84
N ASN A 404 -33.21 35.96 2.12
CA ASN A 404 -34.39 36.26 2.94
C ASN A 404 -35.20 37.43 2.36
N GLY A 405 -36.51 37.22 2.17
CA GLY A 405 -37.49 38.25 1.83
C GLY A 405 -38.92 37.76 2.08
N THR A 406 -39.56 38.40 3.05
CA THR A 406 -40.94 38.36 3.60
C THR A 406 -42.13 37.81 2.78
N THR A 407 -43.00 37.10 3.52
CA THR A 407 -44.39 36.53 3.34
C THR A 407 -45.44 37.43 2.66
N PRO A 408 -46.65 36.96 2.16
CA PRO A 408 -47.56 35.96 2.79
C PRO A 408 -48.50 35.05 1.93
N SER A 409 -48.98 33.98 2.59
CA SER A 409 -50.27 33.26 2.52
C SER A 409 -50.79 32.56 1.23
N GLY A 410 -51.02 31.23 1.34
CA GLY A 410 -52.14 30.56 0.65
C GLY A 410 -51.94 29.10 0.18
N VAL A 411 -52.44 28.14 0.97
CA VAL A 411 -52.92 26.78 0.61
C VAL A 411 -51.91 25.59 0.60
N GLN A 412 -52.31 24.54 1.31
CA GLN A 412 -51.60 23.31 1.71
C GLN A 412 -51.37 22.31 0.56
N ASN A 413 -50.15 21.73 0.44
CA ASN A 413 -49.90 20.28 0.63
C ASN A 413 -48.45 19.83 0.35
N GLN A 414 -47.93 19.04 1.30
CA GLN A 414 -46.74 18.15 1.34
C GLN A 414 -45.31 18.76 1.44
N PRO A 415 -44.50 18.38 2.45
CA PRO A 415 -43.11 18.82 2.58
C PRO A 415 -42.19 18.12 1.56
N LYS A 416 -41.35 18.90 0.87
CA LYS A 416 -40.18 18.39 0.12
C LYS A 416 -39.22 17.69 1.09
N ALA A 417 -38.85 16.44 0.78
CA ALA A 417 -37.99 15.60 1.59
C ALA A 417 -36.51 16.04 1.54
N ASP A 418 -35.88 16.16 2.71
CA ASP A 418 -34.43 16.28 2.90
C ASP A 418 -33.73 15.01 2.40
N PRO A 419 -32.77 15.07 1.45
CA PRO A 419 -32.08 13.89 0.91
C PRO A 419 -31.29 13.10 1.97
N LYS A 420 -30.98 13.69 3.14
CA LYS A 420 -30.37 12.98 4.28
C LYS A 420 -31.38 12.11 5.04
N ASN A 421 -32.65 12.45 5.02
CA ASN A 421 -33.70 11.70 5.71
C ASN A 421 -34.61 11.00 4.70
N CYS A 422 -34.13 9.88 4.12
CA CYS A 422 -34.86 9.16 3.07
C CYS A 422 -36.11 8.41 3.55
N GLY A 423 -36.56 8.61 4.80
CA GLY A 423 -37.73 7.92 5.38
C GLY A 423 -37.60 6.39 5.40
N GLY A 424 -36.38 5.86 5.31
CA GLY A 424 -36.13 4.43 5.21
C GLY A 424 -36.31 3.82 3.82
N LYS A 425 -36.57 4.62 2.78
CA LYS A 425 -36.92 4.17 1.41
C LYS A 425 -35.84 3.31 0.74
N PHE A 426 -34.57 3.62 1.00
CA PHE A 426 -33.42 2.91 0.39
C PHE A 426 -32.71 1.99 1.37
N CYS A 427 -33.30 1.75 2.54
CA CYS A 427 -32.68 0.92 3.55
C CYS A 427 -32.95 -0.55 3.27
N ILE A 428 -31.98 -1.40 3.60
CA ILE A 428 -32.11 -2.84 3.46
C ILE A 428 -33.05 -3.33 4.57
N ASP A 429 -34.03 -4.11 4.18
CA ASP A 429 -35.02 -4.76 5.04
C ASP A 429 -35.45 -6.12 4.47
N LYS A 430 -36.50 -6.73 5.02
CA LYS A 430 -36.97 -8.07 4.61
C LYS A 430 -37.40 -8.18 3.15
N ASN A 431 -37.74 -7.06 2.51
CA ASN A 431 -38.15 -7.06 1.11
C ASN A 431 -36.95 -6.91 0.16
N SER A 432 -35.74 -6.72 0.70
CA SER A 432 -34.53 -6.60 -0.10
C SER A 432 -34.12 -7.94 -0.72
N PRO A 433 -33.68 -7.96 -1.99
CA PRO A 433 -33.24 -9.20 -2.63
C PRO A 433 -31.98 -9.75 -1.93
N PRO A 434 -31.74 -11.08 -2.01
CA PRO A 434 -30.55 -11.67 -1.43
C PRO A 434 -29.26 -11.08 -2.02
N SER A 435 -28.25 -10.82 -1.19
CA SER A 435 -26.99 -10.24 -1.67
C SER A 435 -25.79 -10.59 -0.78
N GLU A 436 -24.58 -10.51 -1.37
CA GLU A 436 -23.33 -10.62 -0.63
C GLU A 436 -23.22 -9.57 0.48
N LEU A 437 -23.76 -8.37 0.25
CA LEU A 437 -23.80 -7.32 1.26
C LEU A 437 -24.61 -7.75 2.49
N ILE A 438 -25.80 -8.32 2.28
CA ILE A 438 -26.62 -8.84 3.38
C ILE A 438 -25.89 -9.96 4.12
N ARG A 439 -25.18 -10.84 3.39
CA ARG A 439 -24.37 -11.89 4.02
C ARG A 439 -23.27 -11.33 4.90
N GLU A 440 -22.54 -10.33 4.41
CA GLU A 440 -21.51 -9.66 5.19
C GLU A 440 -22.09 -8.90 6.40
N ILE A 441 -23.26 -8.26 6.27
CA ILE A 441 -23.97 -7.67 7.42
C ILE A 441 -24.28 -8.76 8.47
N ASN A 442 -24.82 -9.91 8.04
CA ASN A 442 -25.17 -11.02 8.93
C ASN A 442 -23.95 -11.66 9.61
N ILE A 443 -22.79 -11.69 8.94
CA ILE A 443 -21.52 -12.14 9.54
C ILE A 443 -21.00 -11.09 10.54
N ARG A 444 -20.92 -9.82 10.13
CA ARG A 444 -20.27 -8.76 10.93
C ARG A 444 -21.05 -8.37 12.17
N LEU A 445 -22.36 -8.52 12.12
CA LEU A 445 -23.27 -8.28 13.25
C LEU A 445 -23.70 -9.57 13.96
N SER A 446 -23.10 -10.73 13.66
CA SER A 446 -23.53 -12.01 14.25
C SER A 446 -23.49 -12.01 15.78
N GLY A 447 -22.67 -11.16 16.41
CA GLY A 447 -22.61 -11.02 17.86
C GLY A 447 -23.77 -10.26 18.53
N PHE A 448 -24.72 -9.72 17.76
CA PHE A 448 -25.92 -9.03 18.26
C PHE A 448 -27.14 -9.92 18.05
N GLY A 449 -27.40 -10.82 19.00
CA GLY A 449 -28.55 -11.73 19.00
C GLY A 449 -28.37 -12.99 18.18
N GLY A 450 -27.21 -13.14 17.52
CA GLY A 450 -26.86 -14.32 16.75
C GLY A 450 -27.41 -14.26 15.33
N ASN A 451 -26.59 -14.62 14.34
CA ASN A 451 -27.06 -14.91 12.98
C ASN A 451 -26.16 -15.93 12.27
N VAL A 452 -26.66 -16.49 11.17
CA VAL A 452 -25.88 -17.33 10.25
C VAL A 452 -25.43 -16.53 9.02
N PRO A 453 -24.38 -16.96 8.29
CA PRO A 453 -23.95 -16.37 7.01
C PRO A 453 -24.94 -16.53 5.84
N THR A 454 -26.21 -16.16 6.03
CA THR A 454 -27.22 -16.13 4.95
C THR A 454 -27.17 -14.82 4.19
N ASP A 455 -27.40 -14.86 2.87
CA ASP A 455 -27.54 -13.67 2.02
C ASP A 455 -28.95 -13.06 2.03
N LYS A 456 -29.89 -13.65 2.78
CA LYS A 456 -31.27 -13.15 2.90
C LYS A 456 -31.45 -12.31 4.14
N PHE A 457 -32.22 -11.22 4.03
CA PHE A 457 -32.60 -10.41 5.18
C PHE A 457 -33.82 -11.01 5.87
N THR A 458 -33.59 -11.81 6.91
CA THR A 458 -34.62 -12.57 7.63
C THR A 458 -35.14 -11.83 8.87
N ASP A 459 -36.18 -12.38 9.52
CA ASP A 459 -36.62 -11.94 10.86
C ASP A 459 -35.48 -11.89 11.88
N ARG A 460 -34.55 -12.84 11.77
CA ARG A 460 -33.36 -12.89 12.62
C ARG A 460 -32.40 -11.74 12.30
N SER A 461 -32.27 -11.38 11.02
CA SER A 461 -31.44 -10.25 10.58
C SER A 461 -32.01 -8.93 11.07
N GLU A 462 -33.33 -8.76 11.01
CA GLU A 462 -34.01 -7.57 11.55
C GLU A 462 -33.79 -7.44 13.07
N LYS A 463 -33.98 -8.53 13.84
CA LYS A 463 -33.76 -8.53 15.30
C LYS A 463 -32.31 -8.20 15.65
N MET A 464 -31.35 -8.75 14.91
CA MET A 464 -29.92 -8.46 15.06
C MET A 464 -29.61 -6.97 14.82
N VAL A 465 -30.16 -6.39 13.74
CA VAL A 465 -29.99 -4.96 13.43
C VAL A 465 -30.65 -4.08 14.48
N LYS A 466 -31.84 -4.42 14.96
CA LYS A 466 -32.52 -3.71 16.06
C LYS A 466 -31.66 -3.71 17.31
N GLN A 467 -31.10 -4.86 17.68
CA GLN A 467 -30.20 -4.92 18.83
C GLN A 467 -28.93 -4.10 18.63
N PHE A 468 -28.30 -4.14 17.45
CA PHE A 468 -27.14 -3.31 17.14
C PHE A 468 -27.47 -1.80 17.23
N GLN A 469 -28.63 -1.39 16.72
CA GLN A 469 -29.11 0.00 16.79
C GLN A 469 -29.32 0.48 18.23
N LYS A 470 -29.95 -0.34 19.08
CA LYS A 470 -30.12 -0.03 20.52
C LYS A 470 -28.81 -0.07 21.28
N ASP A 471 -28.05 -1.15 21.13
CA ASP A 471 -26.96 -1.49 22.03
C ASP A 471 -25.69 -0.75 21.64
N TYR A 472 -25.28 -0.84 20.38
CA TYR A 472 -24.17 -0.06 19.84
C TYR A 472 -24.66 1.34 19.56
N MET A 473 -25.38 1.60 18.46
CA MET A 473 -25.59 2.95 17.90
C MET A 473 -26.35 3.94 18.80
N LYS A 474 -27.14 3.47 19.80
CA LYS A 474 -28.02 4.29 20.65
C LYS A 474 -29.06 5.09 19.85
N VAL A 475 -29.63 4.46 18.83
CA VAL A 475 -30.69 5.04 17.98
C VAL A 475 -31.96 4.18 18.03
N PRO A 476 -33.12 4.71 17.59
CA PRO A 476 -34.35 3.93 17.51
C PRO A 476 -34.18 2.62 16.72
N GLU A 477 -34.81 1.55 17.22
CA GLU A 477 -34.73 0.18 16.67
C GLU A 477 -35.59 0.01 15.41
N THR A 478 -35.16 0.64 14.31
CA THR A 478 -35.87 0.53 13.03
C THR A 478 -35.80 -0.88 12.42
N GLY A 479 -34.74 -1.64 12.71
CA GLY A 479 -34.48 -2.96 12.11
C GLY A 479 -34.10 -2.90 10.62
N LYS A 480 -33.92 -1.69 10.08
CA LYS A 480 -33.49 -1.46 8.70
C LYS A 480 -32.03 -1.03 8.66
N VAL A 481 -31.32 -1.42 7.61
CA VAL A 481 -29.91 -1.03 7.41
C VAL A 481 -29.85 0.11 6.40
N CYS A 482 -29.63 1.31 6.89
CA CYS A 482 -29.35 2.50 6.10
C CYS A 482 -27.85 2.88 6.17
N GLY A 483 -27.45 3.98 5.55
CA GLY A 483 -26.05 4.41 5.49
C GLY A 483 -25.41 4.68 6.85
N ASN A 484 -26.19 5.14 7.83
CA ASN A 484 -25.73 5.28 9.22
C ASN A 484 -25.40 3.91 9.86
N VAL A 485 -26.21 2.87 9.61
CA VAL A 485 -25.95 1.52 10.11
C VAL A 485 -24.70 0.92 9.45
N LEU A 486 -24.54 1.08 8.13
CA LEU A 486 -23.34 0.63 7.42
C LEU A 486 -22.06 1.27 7.98
N ARG A 487 -22.06 2.60 8.16
CA ARG A 487 -20.92 3.32 8.77
C ARG A 487 -20.67 2.86 10.20
N ALA A 488 -21.72 2.62 10.98
CA ALA A 488 -21.60 2.12 12.34
C ALA A 488 -21.03 0.69 12.40
N ILE A 489 -21.34 -0.18 11.44
CA ILE A 489 -20.75 -1.53 11.33
C ILE A 489 -19.24 -1.43 11.08
N ASP A 490 -18.80 -0.54 10.18
CA ASP A 490 -17.36 -0.31 9.94
C ASP A 490 -16.67 0.26 11.18
N GLU A 491 -17.32 1.23 11.84
CA GLU A 491 -16.83 1.81 13.10
C GLU A 491 -16.71 0.76 14.21
N PHE A 492 -17.74 -0.05 14.42
CA PHE A 492 -17.74 -1.15 15.39
C PHE A 492 -16.63 -2.17 15.08
N SER A 493 -16.49 -2.56 13.82
CA SER A 493 -15.50 -3.54 13.37
C SER A 493 -14.07 -3.07 13.67
N LYS A 494 -13.83 -1.76 13.56
CA LYS A 494 -12.56 -1.10 13.89
C LYS A 494 -12.35 -0.93 15.39
N ASN A 495 -13.37 -0.42 16.10
CA ASN A 495 -13.29 -0.11 17.54
C ASN A 495 -13.10 -1.35 18.40
N PHE A 496 -13.63 -2.49 17.98
CA PHE A 496 -13.56 -3.76 18.70
C PHE A 496 -12.83 -4.82 17.89
N ASP A 497 -11.79 -4.43 17.15
CA ASP A 497 -10.97 -5.39 16.42
C ASP A 497 -10.24 -6.36 17.36
N ILE A 498 -9.82 -7.51 16.83
CA ILE A 498 -9.14 -8.53 17.61
C ILE A 498 -7.65 -8.18 17.66
N SER A 499 -7.11 -7.93 18.85
CA SER A 499 -5.69 -7.61 18.99
C SER A 499 -4.80 -8.75 18.50
N THR A 500 -3.58 -8.43 18.05
CA THR A 500 -2.58 -9.42 17.65
C THR A 500 -2.31 -10.46 18.75
N THR A 501 -2.36 -10.04 20.02
CA THR A 501 -2.21 -10.92 21.19
C THR A 501 -3.33 -11.98 21.22
N PHE A 502 -4.59 -11.56 21.17
CA PHE A 502 -5.73 -12.49 21.12
C PHE A 502 -5.69 -13.36 19.86
N TRP A 503 -5.31 -12.78 18.71
CA TRP A 503 -5.20 -13.51 17.45
C TRP A 503 -4.17 -14.64 17.52
N ASN A 504 -2.99 -14.37 18.08
CA ASN A 504 -1.93 -15.36 18.21
C ASN A 504 -2.28 -16.48 19.20
N GLN A 505 -3.03 -16.19 20.26
CA GLN A 505 -3.52 -17.21 21.21
C GLN A 505 -4.49 -18.21 20.57
N MET A 506 -5.14 -17.83 19.47
CA MET A 506 -6.05 -18.71 18.74
C MET A 506 -5.34 -19.64 17.74
N LYS A 507 -4.03 -19.46 17.49
CA LYS A 507 -3.29 -20.33 16.56
C LYS A 507 -2.99 -21.68 17.22
N CYS A 508 -2.99 -22.73 16.40
CA CYS A 508 -2.57 -24.06 16.84
C CYS A 508 -1.08 -24.09 17.16
N ASP A 509 -0.76 -24.64 18.33
CA ASP A 509 0.56 -24.82 18.91
C ASP A 509 1.10 -26.26 18.77
N CYS A 510 0.71 -26.99 17.73
CA CYS A 510 1.08 -28.41 17.59
C CYS A 510 2.61 -28.61 17.50
N SER A 511 3.15 -29.50 18.34
CA SER A 511 4.60 -29.74 18.47
C SER A 511 5.22 -30.55 17.32
N THR A 512 4.40 -31.21 16.50
CA THR A 512 4.86 -32.10 15.42
C THR A 512 4.92 -31.40 14.05
N LYS A 513 4.78 -30.07 13.99
CA LYS A 513 4.81 -29.31 12.74
C LYS A 513 6.06 -29.64 11.89
N GLY A 514 5.84 -29.96 10.62
CA GLY A 514 6.89 -30.37 9.68
C GLY A 514 7.39 -31.82 9.84
N LYS A 515 6.86 -32.59 10.79
CA LYS A 515 7.27 -33.98 11.07
C LYS A 515 6.18 -34.98 10.67
N LYS A 516 6.56 -36.21 10.40
CA LYS A 516 5.62 -37.35 10.29
C LYS A 516 5.10 -37.70 11.68
N ALA A 517 3.79 -37.75 11.85
CA ALA A 517 3.11 -38.11 13.08
C ALA A 517 1.81 -38.86 12.80
N THR A 518 1.34 -39.62 13.78
CA THR A 518 0.04 -40.32 13.70
C THR A 518 -0.97 -39.58 14.56
N SER A 519 -2.05 -39.09 13.96
CA SER A 519 -3.12 -38.42 14.71
C SER A 519 -4.10 -39.44 15.30
N VAL A 520 -4.60 -39.21 16.52
CA VAL A 520 -5.65 -40.05 17.14
C VAL A 520 -6.90 -40.13 16.24
N LEU A 521 -7.19 -39.06 15.51
CA LEU A 521 -8.40 -38.92 14.69
C LEU A 521 -8.40 -39.83 13.45
N ARG A 522 -7.23 -40.07 12.85
CA ARG A 522 -7.08 -40.85 11.60
C ARG A 522 -6.34 -42.16 11.76
N GLY A 523 -5.45 -42.29 12.74
CA GLY A 523 -4.70 -43.52 13.01
C GLY A 523 -3.66 -43.89 11.95
N ILE A 524 -3.33 -42.98 11.02
CA ILE A 524 -2.33 -43.17 9.98
C ILE A 524 -1.15 -42.21 10.17
N GLN A 525 0.04 -42.61 9.72
CA GLN A 525 1.24 -41.76 9.78
C GLN A 525 1.26 -40.79 8.60
N GLU A 526 1.29 -39.49 8.89
CA GLU A 526 1.19 -38.41 7.89
C GLU A 526 2.06 -37.21 8.30
N THR A 527 2.49 -36.40 7.34
CA THR A 527 3.27 -35.18 7.62
C THR A 527 2.36 -34.07 8.14
N ASN A 528 2.67 -33.51 9.32
CA ASN A 528 1.92 -32.38 9.87
C ASN A 528 2.28 -31.07 9.16
N SER A 529 1.37 -30.58 8.31
CA SER A 529 1.54 -29.35 7.53
C SER A 529 0.80 -28.14 8.13
N CYS A 530 0.41 -28.21 9.41
CA CYS A 530 -0.33 -27.15 10.08
C CYS A 530 0.45 -25.82 10.08
N ASP A 531 -0.13 -24.78 9.50
CA ASP A 531 0.42 -23.43 9.48
C ASP A 531 0.01 -22.56 10.69
N GLY A 532 -0.73 -23.15 11.63
CA GLY A 532 -1.42 -22.47 12.72
C GLY A 532 -2.93 -22.64 12.65
N PHE A 533 -3.48 -22.99 11.48
CA PHE A 533 -4.92 -23.20 11.28
C PHE A 533 -5.21 -24.49 10.49
N GLY A 534 -4.51 -25.56 10.87
CA GLY A 534 -4.64 -26.86 10.20
C GLY A 534 -4.08 -26.87 8.79
N ASP A 535 -4.37 -27.93 8.04
CA ASP A 535 -3.90 -28.10 6.67
C ASP A 535 -5.02 -28.37 5.65
N GLY A 536 -6.29 -28.17 6.01
CA GLY A 536 -7.40 -28.29 5.06
C GLY A 536 -7.76 -29.73 4.69
N THR A 537 -7.34 -30.72 5.48
CA THR A 537 -7.53 -32.14 5.15
C THR A 537 -8.75 -32.76 5.84
N GLY A 538 -9.20 -33.93 5.35
CA GLY A 538 -10.26 -34.71 5.99
C GLY A 538 -11.68 -34.33 5.56
N LYS A 539 -11.81 -33.51 4.52
CA LYS A 539 -13.10 -33.14 3.92
C LYS A 539 -13.84 -34.41 3.47
N GLY A 540 -15.12 -34.49 3.84
CA GLY A 540 -15.98 -35.63 3.53
C GLY A 540 -15.70 -36.91 4.33
N THR A 541 -14.79 -36.87 5.32
CA THR A 541 -14.49 -38.03 6.17
C THR A 541 -15.14 -37.89 7.55
N TYR A 542 -15.61 -39.00 8.13
CA TYR A 542 -16.40 -39.00 9.38
C TYR A 542 -15.89 -40.05 10.36
N LYS A 543 -16.04 -39.79 11.67
CA LYS A 543 -15.68 -40.75 12.74
C LYS A 543 -16.78 -41.77 13.06
N SER A 544 -17.98 -41.56 12.54
CA SER A 544 -19.15 -42.40 12.74
C SER A 544 -19.83 -42.67 11.39
N THR A 545 -20.64 -43.73 11.32
CA THR A 545 -21.54 -43.98 10.18
C THR A 545 -22.55 -42.85 10.01
N SER A 546 -22.92 -42.18 11.10
CA SER A 546 -23.71 -40.95 11.08
C SER A 546 -22.89 -39.79 10.52
N LYS A 547 -23.30 -39.25 9.36
CA LYS A 547 -22.60 -38.17 8.64
C LYS A 547 -23.03 -36.78 9.12
N THR A 548 -22.98 -36.55 10.43
CA THR A 548 -23.28 -35.23 11.04
C THR A 548 -22.01 -34.41 11.24
N GLU A 549 -22.17 -33.09 11.36
CA GLU A 549 -21.05 -32.16 11.52
C GLU A 549 -20.22 -32.42 12.79
N ALA A 550 -20.84 -32.93 13.86
CA ALA A 550 -20.17 -33.32 15.09
C ALA A 550 -19.17 -34.48 14.90
N TYR A 551 -19.34 -35.25 13.81
CA TYR A 551 -18.52 -36.40 13.46
C TYR A 551 -17.61 -36.15 12.26
N HIS A 552 -17.71 -34.99 11.62
CA HIS A 552 -16.89 -34.62 10.48
C HIS A 552 -15.43 -34.38 10.89
N LYS A 553 -14.50 -35.03 10.20
CA LYS A 553 -13.04 -35.02 10.46
C LYS A 553 -12.30 -33.94 9.65
N TYR A 554 -13.01 -32.90 9.23
CA TYR A 554 -12.48 -31.85 8.38
C TYR A 554 -11.79 -30.75 9.19
N GLU A 555 -10.56 -30.43 8.78
CA GLU A 555 -9.84 -29.26 9.25
C GLU A 555 -10.20 -28.03 8.42
N TYR A 556 -11.12 -27.20 8.92
CA TYR A 556 -11.55 -26.00 8.20
C TYR A 556 -10.39 -25.00 8.03
N PRO A 557 -10.35 -24.20 6.94
CA PRO A 557 -9.20 -23.37 6.59
C PRO A 557 -9.13 -22.05 7.39
N GLY A 558 -9.20 -22.11 8.72
CA GLY A 558 -9.23 -20.95 9.60
C GLY A 558 -10.24 -21.08 10.73
N ILE A 559 -10.51 -19.98 11.42
CA ILE A 559 -11.61 -19.90 12.40
C ILE A 559 -12.83 -19.27 11.74
N HIS A 560 -14.02 -19.77 12.08
CA HIS A 560 -15.28 -19.29 11.52
C HIS A 560 -15.51 -17.80 11.83
N ARG A 561 -15.80 -17.00 10.80
CA ARG A 561 -15.91 -15.52 10.89
C ARG A 561 -17.01 -15.08 11.84
N SER A 562 -18.16 -15.77 11.89
CA SER A 562 -19.23 -15.44 12.85
C SER A 562 -18.81 -15.63 14.32
N LEU A 563 -17.91 -16.58 14.64
CA LEU A 563 -17.37 -16.68 16.00
C LEU A 563 -16.49 -15.49 16.35
N LEU A 564 -15.68 -15.06 15.40
CA LEU A 564 -14.76 -13.94 15.58
C LEU A 564 -15.52 -12.61 15.72
N PHE A 565 -16.58 -12.38 14.93
CA PHE A 565 -17.48 -11.22 15.12
C PHE A 565 -18.36 -11.34 16.38
N GLY A 566 -18.75 -12.56 16.77
CA GLY A 566 -19.32 -12.82 18.09
C GLY A 566 -18.39 -12.38 19.22
N PHE A 567 -17.09 -12.70 19.11
CA PHE A 567 -16.07 -12.24 20.04
C PHE A 567 -15.89 -10.72 20.04
N LYS A 568 -15.91 -10.05 18.87
CA LYS A 568 -15.90 -8.58 18.81
C LYS A 568 -17.06 -7.96 19.59
N ALA A 569 -18.26 -8.51 19.48
CA ALA A 569 -19.42 -8.04 20.25
C ALA A 569 -19.25 -8.30 21.75
N LEU A 570 -18.68 -9.45 22.15
CA LEU A 570 -18.33 -9.70 23.55
C LEU A 570 -17.35 -8.65 24.07
N GLN A 571 -16.28 -8.30 23.33
CA GLN A 571 -15.37 -7.22 23.74
C GLN A 571 -16.13 -5.92 24.00
N PHE A 572 -17.10 -5.57 23.15
CA PHE A 572 -17.98 -4.43 23.36
C PHE A 572 -18.82 -4.55 24.64
N TYR A 573 -19.56 -5.64 24.86
CA TYR A 573 -20.40 -5.78 26.06
C TYR A 573 -19.60 -5.87 27.35
N PHE A 574 -18.43 -6.52 27.32
CA PHE A 574 -17.50 -6.52 28.45
C PHE A 574 -16.97 -5.11 28.73
N SER A 575 -16.78 -4.25 27.73
CA SER A 575 -16.37 -2.86 27.95
C SER A 575 -17.43 -1.98 28.64
N LYS A 576 -18.70 -2.44 28.69
CA LYS A 576 -19.81 -1.70 29.32
C LYS A 576 -20.00 -2.02 30.80
N GLN A 577 -19.13 -2.84 31.37
CA GLN A 577 -19.18 -3.25 32.77
C GLN A 577 -17.76 -3.41 33.33
N THR A 578 -17.62 -3.42 34.65
CA THR A 578 -16.31 -3.51 35.35
C THR A 578 -16.14 -4.79 36.16
N THR A 579 -17.18 -5.61 36.26
CA THR A 579 -17.21 -6.83 37.07
C THR A 579 -16.30 -7.91 36.50
N TYR A 580 -16.44 -8.22 35.22
CA TYR A 580 -15.71 -9.27 34.53
C TYR A 580 -14.76 -8.72 33.48
N LYS A 581 -13.72 -9.49 33.17
CA LYS A 581 -12.77 -9.18 32.11
C LYS A 581 -12.47 -10.42 31.30
N ILE A 582 -12.37 -10.28 29.97
CA ILE A 582 -11.80 -11.31 29.09
C ILE A 582 -10.27 -11.21 29.19
N ASP A 583 -9.61 -12.31 29.57
CA ASP A 583 -8.16 -12.30 29.78
C ASP A 583 -7.39 -12.80 28.55
N HIS A 584 -7.74 -13.98 28.05
CA HIS A 584 -7.05 -14.65 26.93
C HIS A 584 -7.92 -15.79 26.40
N PHE A 585 -7.53 -16.32 25.23
CA PHE A 585 -8.01 -17.61 24.77
C PHE A 585 -7.17 -18.74 25.40
N THR A 586 -7.83 -19.71 26.05
CA THR A 586 -7.16 -20.97 26.41
C THR A 586 -6.80 -21.76 25.16
N SER A 587 -7.67 -21.67 24.14
CA SER A 587 -7.48 -22.32 22.85
C SER A 587 -8.40 -21.72 21.79
N GLY A 588 -7.88 -21.62 20.57
CA GLY A 588 -8.68 -21.41 19.37
C GLY A 588 -8.62 -22.65 18.48
N TYR A 589 -7.82 -22.57 17.43
CA TYR A 589 -7.61 -23.65 16.47
C TYR A 589 -6.72 -24.76 17.05
N ARG A 590 -7.15 -26.02 16.94
CA ARG A 590 -6.39 -27.21 17.28
C ARG A 590 -6.46 -28.19 16.09
N CYS A 591 -5.35 -28.33 15.36
CA CYS A 591 -5.27 -29.32 14.28
C CYS A 591 -5.34 -30.76 14.83
N ARG A 592 -5.55 -31.76 13.95
CA ARG A 592 -5.67 -33.18 14.34
C ARG A 592 -4.47 -33.73 15.12
N PHE A 593 -3.29 -33.13 14.96
CA PHE A 593 -2.07 -33.54 15.67
C PHE A 593 -1.98 -33.04 17.12
N LYS A 594 -2.94 -32.25 17.59
CA LYS A 594 -3.15 -32.03 19.03
C LYS A 594 -3.73 -33.27 19.73
N ASN A 595 -4.00 -34.35 18.98
CA ASN A 595 -4.39 -35.68 19.46
C ASN A 595 -5.67 -35.72 20.31
N TYR A 596 -6.63 -34.85 19.98
CA TYR A 596 -7.99 -34.91 20.51
C TYR A 596 -8.89 -35.79 19.63
N SER A 597 -9.94 -36.37 20.22
CA SER A 597 -10.97 -37.18 19.54
C SER A 597 -12.14 -36.35 18.99
N THR A 598 -12.08 -35.02 19.17
CA THR A 598 -13.10 -34.05 18.75
C THR A 598 -12.53 -33.10 17.69
N THR A 599 -13.40 -32.59 16.83
CA THR A 599 -13.03 -31.73 15.69
C THR A 599 -13.58 -30.31 15.85
N ASN A 600 -14.13 -29.97 17.02
CA ASN A 600 -14.78 -28.68 17.24
C ASN A 600 -13.78 -27.51 17.11
N HIS A 601 -12.60 -27.66 17.71
CA HIS A 601 -11.51 -26.70 17.58
C HIS A 601 -10.77 -26.76 16.24
N GLN A 602 -11.21 -27.54 15.25
CA GLN A 602 -10.67 -27.49 13.89
C GLN A 602 -11.35 -26.38 13.08
N GLY A 603 -11.50 -25.20 13.70
CA GLY A 603 -12.05 -23.98 13.09
C GLY A 603 -13.41 -23.51 13.60
N LYS A 604 -14.14 -24.32 14.37
CA LYS A 604 -15.54 -24.05 14.75
C LYS A 604 -15.74 -23.68 16.22
N ALA A 605 -14.70 -23.51 17.02
CA ALA A 605 -14.81 -23.23 18.45
C ALA A 605 -13.68 -22.37 19.00
N ILE A 606 -13.97 -21.64 20.08
CA ILE A 606 -13.02 -20.85 20.86
C ILE A 606 -13.28 -21.02 22.37
N ASP A 607 -12.19 -21.13 23.14
CA ASP A 607 -12.19 -21.27 24.61
C ASP A 607 -11.68 -20.00 25.26
N MET A 608 -12.51 -19.32 26.04
CA MET A 608 -12.18 -18.01 26.64
C MET A 608 -12.03 -18.07 28.15
N GLN A 609 -11.02 -17.36 28.67
CA GLN A 609 -10.73 -17.23 30.09
C GLN A 609 -11.06 -15.84 30.61
N PHE A 610 -11.49 -15.79 31.89
CA PHE A 610 -12.03 -14.57 32.47
C PHE A 610 -11.49 -14.28 33.87
N SER A 611 -11.60 -13.02 34.28
CA SER A 611 -11.37 -12.57 35.65
C SER A 611 -12.59 -11.84 36.18
N LYS A 612 -12.77 -11.84 37.50
CA LYS A 612 -13.73 -11.00 38.23
C LYS A 612 -12.96 -10.06 39.15
N GLY A 613 -12.93 -8.76 38.82
CA GLY A 613 -12.01 -7.83 39.47
C GLY A 613 -10.55 -8.30 39.35
N THR A 614 -9.85 -8.48 40.47
CA THR A 614 -8.48 -9.02 40.53
C THR A 614 -8.41 -10.55 40.56
N TRP A 615 -9.55 -11.24 40.69
CA TRP A 615 -9.59 -12.69 40.80
C TRP A 615 -9.66 -13.35 39.42
N ALA A 616 -8.61 -14.07 39.04
CA ALA A 616 -8.59 -14.92 37.85
C ALA A 616 -9.40 -16.22 38.07
N ILE A 617 -10.41 -16.44 37.23
CA ILE A 617 -11.26 -17.64 37.26
C ILE A 617 -10.49 -18.78 36.58
N ARG A 618 -9.77 -19.59 37.35
CA ARG A 618 -8.86 -20.64 36.85
C ARG A 618 -8.98 -21.93 37.65
N GLY A 619 -8.49 -23.02 37.06
CA GLY A 619 -8.36 -24.32 37.72
C GLY A 619 -9.70 -25.01 38.04
N GLU A 620 -9.61 -26.21 38.61
CA GLU A 620 -10.74 -27.07 38.98
C GLU A 620 -11.42 -26.59 40.28
N ASN A 621 -12.05 -25.42 40.24
CA ASN A 621 -12.65 -24.80 41.42
C ASN A 621 -14.17 -24.60 41.27
N LYS A 622 -14.95 -25.19 42.18
CA LYS A 622 -16.42 -25.06 42.20
C LYS A 622 -16.91 -23.61 42.29
N LYS A 623 -16.15 -22.72 42.93
CA LYS A 623 -16.51 -21.29 43.03
C LYS A 623 -16.57 -20.60 41.66
N ASN A 624 -15.85 -21.12 40.66
CA ASN A 624 -15.87 -20.59 39.29
C ASN A 624 -17.26 -20.76 38.64
N LEU A 625 -17.97 -21.83 38.98
CA LEU A 625 -19.17 -22.26 38.25
C LEU A 625 -20.28 -21.21 38.31
N VAL A 626 -20.47 -20.57 39.47
CA VAL A 626 -21.48 -19.52 39.66
C VAL A 626 -21.19 -18.33 38.74
N GLU A 627 -19.94 -17.89 38.69
CA GLU A 627 -19.52 -16.75 37.86
C GLU A 627 -19.57 -17.07 36.37
N LEU A 628 -19.14 -18.27 35.97
CA LEU A 628 -19.19 -18.73 34.58
C LEU A 628 -20.64 -18.85 34.09
N ARG A 629 -21.54 -19.42 34.91
CA ARG A 629 -22.99 -19.52 34.60
C ARG A 629 -23.61 -18.13 34.52
N ASN A 630 -23.23 -17.22 35.42
CA ASN A 630 -23.68 -15.83 35.40
C ASN A 630 -23.23 -15.10 34.13
N MET A 631 -21.95 -15.20 33.74
CA MET A 631 -21.46 -14.62 32.47
C MET A 631 -22.16 -15.25 31.27
N ARG A 632 -22.33 -16.58 31.24
CA ARG A 632 -23.09 -17.26 30.18
C ARG A 632 -24.48 -16.65 30.05
N ASP A 633 -25.23 -16.55 31.13
CA ASP A 633 -26.63 -16.13 31.08
C ASP A 633 -26.78 -14.62 30.82
N THR A 634 -25.94 -13.78 31.45
CA THR A 634 -26.06 -12.31 31.38
C THR A 634 -25.33 -11.65 30.21
N LEU A 635 -24.35 -12.33 29.61
CA LEU A 635 -23.57 -11.81 28.48
C LEU A 635 -23.78 -12.63 27.20
N PHE A 636 -23.49 -13.94 27.24
CA PHE A 636 -23.52 -14.77 26.03
C PHE A 636 -24.93 -15.05 25.54
N VAL A 637 -25.81 -15.57 26.41
CA VAL A 637 -27.20 -15.86 26.07
C VAL A 637 -27.95 -14.57 25.78
N LYS A 638 -27.83 -13.58 26.69
CA LYS A 638 -28.52 -12.30 26.57
C LYS A 638 -28.17 -11.52 25.30
N TYR A 639 -26.88 -11.40 24.95
CA TYR A 639 -26.46 -10.51 23.88
C TYR A 639 -26.10 -11.23 22.59
N LEU A 640 -25.50 -12.42 22.62
CA LEU A 640 -25.17 -13.16 21.38
C LEU A 640 -26.31 -14.06 20.91
N GLY A 641 -27.39 -14.19 21.69
CA GLY A 641 -28.45 -15.17 21.43
C GLY A 641 -27.93 -16.61 21.50
N ALA A 642 -26.85 -16.85 22.26
CA ALA A 642 -26.27 -18.17 22.40
C ALA A 642 -27.22 -19.09 23.18
N GLN A 643 -27.18 -20.39 22.87
CA GLN A 643 -27.93 -21.42 23.59
C GLN A 643 -27.02 -22.17 24.56
N LYS A 644 -27.65 -22.74 25.60
CA LYS A 644 -27.00 -23.72 26.47
C LYS A 644 -26.93 -25.02 25.69
N GLU A 645 -25.74 -25.57 25.56
CA GLU A 645 -25.46 -26.83 24.88
C GLU A 645 -25.86 -26.75 23.40
N TRP A 646 -26.44 -27.81 22.85
CA TRP A 646 -26.73 -27.91 21.42
C TRP A 646 -28.17 -28.36 21.09
N PRO A 647 -29.23 -27.77 21.70
CA PRO A 647 -30.61 -28.21 21.46
C PRO A 647 -31.16 -27.82 20.08
N ASN A 648 -30.70 -26.71 19.49
CA ASN A 648 -31.21 -26.22 18.20
C ASN A 648 -30.07 -26.00 17.20
N THR A 649 -30.41 -26.00 15.90
CA THR A 649 -29.46 -25.66 14.84
C THR A 649 -29.27 -24.15 14.68
N ASN A 650 -28.20 -23.75 14.00
CA ASN A 650 -27.94 -22.38 13.56
C ASN A 650 -27.76 -21.34 14.67
N LEU A 651 -27.45 -21.75 15.90
CA LEU A 651 -27.16 -20.85 17.04
C LEU A 651 -25.73 -21.04 17.53
N PHE A 652 -25.16 -20.00 18.13
CA PHE A 652 -23.95 -20.18 18.95
C PHE A 652 -24.27 -21.06 20.12
N SER A 653 -23.41 -22.04 20.40
CA SER A 653 -23.60 -23.01 21.47
C SER A 653 -22.53 -22.87 22.52
N ILE A 654 -22.95 -22.94 23.79
CA ILE A 654 -22.06 -22.93 24.96
C ILE A 654 -22.06 -24.31 25.60
N GLU A 655 -20.88 -24.91 25.79
CA GLU A 655 -20.73 -26.22 26.43
C GLU A 655 -21.25 -26.21 27.90
N PRO A 656 -21.73 -27.34 28.45
CA PRO A 656 -22.16 -27.41 29.85
C PRO A 656 -21.10 -26.88 30.82
N ILE A 657 -21.53 -26.09 31.81
CA ILE A 657 -20.64 -25.54 32.84
C ILE A 657 -20.84 -26.32 34.13
N ASP A 658 -19.91 -27.21 34.45
CA ASP A 658 -19.87 -27.96 35.71
C ASP A 658 -18.48 -28.53 35.98
N LEU A 659 -18.21 -28.89 37.24
CA LEU A 659 -16.98 -29.56 37.66
C LEU A 659 -17.31 -31.00 38.08
N LEU A 660 -17.46 -31.86 37.08
CA LEU A 660 -17.78 -33.27 37.25
C LEU A 660 -16.55 -34.15 36.98
N TYR A 661 -16.49 -35.28 37.67
CA TYR A 661 -15.43 -36.27 37.54
C TYR A 661 -16.00 -37.57 36.98
N ASN A 662 -15.23 -38.27 36.15
CA ASN A 662 -15.59 -39.60 35.70
C ASN A 662 -15.36 -40.64 36.81
N SER A 663 -15.74 -41.90 36.57
CA SER A 663 -15.58 -43.00 37.53
C SER A 663 -14.13 -43.28 37.94
N LYS A 664 -13.15 -42.72 37.23
CA LYS A 664 -11.71 -42.81 37.52
C LYS A 664 -11.16 -41.57 38.23
N GLY A 665 -12.02 -40.67 38.71
CA GLY A 665 -11.64 -39.46 39.44
C GLY A 665 -11.00 -38.36 38.57
N LYS A 666 -11.07 -38.46 37.23
CA LYS A 666 -10.56 -37.40 36.33
C LYS A 666 -11.69 -36.46 35.93
N VAL A 667 -11.39 -35.17 35.82
CA VAL A 667 -12.37 -34.19 35.34
C VAL A 667 -12.89 -34.58 33.97
N ARG A 668 -14.20 -34.45 33.82
CA ARG A 668 -14.92 -34.69 32.58
C ARG A 668 -14.55 -33.64 31.54
N PHE A 669 -14.22 -34.09 30.33
CA PHE A 669 -13.81 -33.21 29.24
C PHE A 669 -14.98 -32.58 28.49
N ASP A 670 -16.20 -33.03 28.73
CA ASP A 670 -17.45 -32.58 28.10
C ASP A 670 -18.17 -31.50 28.92
N HIS A 671 -17.46 -30.90 29.88
CA HIS A 671 -17.92 -29.81 30.73
C HIS A 671 -16.79 -28.79 30.89
N THR A 672 -17.14 -27.50 30.93
CA THR A 672 -16.20 -26.42 31.26
C THR A 672 -16.35 -25.99 32.71
N PHE A 673 -15.24 -25.62 33.34
CA PHE A 673 -15.21 -25.27 34.78
C PHE A 673 -14.31 -24.08 35.12
N SER A 674 -13.51 -23.61 34.16
CA SER A 674 -12.72 -22.37 34.30
C SER A 674 -12.75 -21.48 33.06
N TRP A 675 -13.25 -21.97 31.93
CA TRP A 675 -13.42 -21.20 30.70
C TRP A 675 -14.87 -21.30 30.20
N ILE A 676 -15.23 -20.46 29.23
CA ILE A 676 -16.45 -20.62 28.44
C ILE A 676 -16.01 -21.08 27.05
N HIS A 677 -16.49 -22.25 26.64
CA HIS A 677 -16.37 -22.78 25.28
C HIS A 677 -17.57 -22.27 24.46
N MET A 678 -17.29 -21.67 23.30
CA MET A 678 -18.32 -21.21 22.36
C MET A 678 -18.04 -21.78 20.97
N ASP A 679 -19.06 -22.37 20.33
CA ASP A 679 -18.93 -22.95 18.99
C ASP A 679 -20.11 -22.68 18.06
N VAL A 680 -19.90 -22.97 16.77
CA VAL A 680 -20.90 -22.94 15.69
C VAL A 680 -21.13 -24.32 15.09
N ARG A 681 -20.87 -25.40 15.83
CA ARG A 681 -20.96 -26.77 15.31
C ARG A 681 -22.36 -27.15 14.84
N GLN A 682 -23.39 -26.49 15.39
CA GLN A 682 -24.79 -26.70 15.05
C GLN A 682 -25.26 -25.86 13.86
N PHE A 683 -24.37 -25.11 13.20
CA PHE A 683 -24.71 -24.47 11.94
C PHE A 683 -24.89 -25.52 10.86
N ASP A 684 -25.89 -25.34 10.01
CA ASP A 684 -26.09 -26.22 8.86
C ASP A 684 -24.87 -26.17 7.93
N ALA A 685 -24.61 -27.25 7.18
CA ALA A 685 -23.40 -27.40 6.36
C ALA A 685 -23.17 -26.24 5.37
N GLN A 686 -24.25 -25.66 4.82
CA GLN A 686 -24.18 -24.49 3.93
C GLN A 686 -23.58 -23.24 4.60
N TYR A 687 -23.64 -23.16 5.93
CA TYR A 687 -23.08 -22.07 6.74
C TYR A 687 -21.70 -22.42 7.30
N LEU A 688 -21.15 -23.59 6.94
CA LEU A 688 -19.81 -24.04 7.30
C LEU A 688 -18.93 -24.19 6.05
N GLU A 689 -19.25 -23.52 4.96
CA GLU A 689 -18.38 -23.50 3.78
C GLU A 689 -17.03 -22.79 4.05
N ASP A 690 -15.98 -23.22 3.36
CA ASP A 690 -14.60 -22.73 3.53
C ASP A 690 -14.47 -21.19 3.48
N LYS A 691 -15.32 -20.53 2.68
CA LYS A 691 -15.35 -19.06 2.53
C LYS A 691 -15.73 -18.30 3.82
N TYR A 692 -16.30 -18.98 4.81
CA TYR A 692 -16.65 -18.40 6.10
C TYR A 692 -15.55 -18.57 7.15
N PHE A 693 -14.39 -19.11 6.79
CA PHE A 693 -13.26 -19.28 7.69
C PHE A 693 -12.11 -18.36 7.27
N CYS A 694 -11.34 -17.87 8.25
CA CYS A 694 -10.19 -17.01 7.96
C CYS A 694 -8.98 -17.31 8.86
N LYS A 695 -7.79 -16.99 8.33
CA LYS A 695 -6.48 -17.20 8.99
C LYS A 695 -5.78 -15.90 9.40
N SER A 696 -6.36 -14.74 9.09
CA SER A 696 -5.79 -13.43 9.42
C SER A 696 -6.86 -12.38 9.70
N LEU A 697 -6.46 -11.30 10.40
CA LEU A 697 -7.29 -10.11 10.61
C LEU A 697 -7.71 -9.46 9.30
N THR A 698 -6.79 -9.39 8.32
CA THR A 698 -7.08 -8.86 6.98
C THR A 698 -8.20 -9.64 6.30
N ALA A 699 -8.17 -10.98 6.38
CA ALA A 699 -9.20 -11.83 5.81
C ALA A 699 -10.52 -11.81 6.62
N LEU A 700 -10.46 -11.57 7.93
CA LEU A 700 -11.67 -11.38 8.76
C LEU A 700 -12.43 -10.11 8.38
N ASN A 701 -11.71 -8.99 8.32
CA ASN A 701 -12.29 -7.66 8.14
C ASN A 701 -12.60 -7.34 6.66
N GLY A 702 -11.75 -7.81 5.73
CA GLY A 702 -11.94 -7.59 4.30
C GLY A 702 -12.07 -6.10 3.93
N LYS A 703 -12.90 -5.80 2.93
CA LYS A 703 -13.29 -4.43 2.56
C LYS A 703 -14.23 -3.83 3.61
N SER A 704 -14.32 -2.50 3.67
CA SER A 704 -15.35 -1.83 4.48
C SER A 704 -16.75 -2.21 3.99
N ILE A 705 -17.73 -2.31 4.88
CA ILE A 705 -19.10 -2.65 4.51
C ILE A 705 -19.72 -1.56 3.64
N VAL A 706 -19.31 -0.30 3.83
CA VAL A 706 -19.71 0.81 2.95
C VAL A 706 -19.18 0.61 1.54
N GLN A 707 -17.90 0.22 1.39
CA GLN A 707 -17.33 -0.07 0.08
C GLN A 707 -18.03 -1.26 -0.60
N LEU A 708 -18.29 -2.34 0.17
CA LEU A 708 -19.07 -3.48 -0.32
C LEU A 708 -20.47 -3.07 -0.74
N ALA A 709 -21.11 -2.16 -0.01
CA ALA A 709 -22.44 -1.67 -0.33
C ALA A 709 -22.44 -0.86 -1.63
N ILE A 710 -21.45 0.01 -1.83
CA ILE A 710 -21.28 0.77 -3.08
C ILE A 710 -21.07 -0.20 -4.26
N GLU A 711 -20.14 -1.14 -4.13
CA GLU A 711 -19.84 -2.14 -5.16
C GLU A 711 -21.03 -3.07 -5.46
N ALA A 712 -21.90 -3.31 -4.49
CA ALA A 712 -23.08 -4.18 -4.61
C ALA A 712 -24.37 -3.46 -5.06
N GLY A 713 -24.31 -2.19 -5.46
CA GLY A 713 -25.51 -1.48 -5.95
C GLY A 713 -26.22 -0.57 -4.94
N TYR A 714 -25.75 -0.50 -3.70
CA TYR A 714 -26.46 0.14 -2.57
C TYR A 714 -25.97 1.57 -2.28
N ALA A 715 -25.58 2.32 -3.31
CA ALA A 715 -25.13 3.71 -3.16
C ALA A 715 -26.20 4.61 -2.51
N ASN A 716 -27.47 4.43 -2.88
CA ASN A 716 -28.59 5.15 -2.26
C ASN A 716 -28.79 4.81 -0.79
N THR A 717 -28.55 3.55 -0.41
CA THR A 717 -28.53 3.14 0.99
C THR A 717 -27.42 3.89 1.73
N CYS A 718 -26.22 3.98 1.14
CA CYS A 718 -25.07 4.68 1.72
C CYS A 718 -25.29 6.19 1.90
N SER A 719 -26.06 6.81 1.00
CA SER A 719 -26.45 8.21 1.04
C SER A 719 -27.68 8.48 1.91
N CYS A 720 -28.48 7.46 2.22
CA CYS A 720 -29.59 7.56 3.16
C CYS A 720 -29.09 7.46 4.61
N TYR A 721 -28.79 8.59 5.23
CA TYR A 721 -28.40 8.65 6.64
C TYR A 721 -28.87 9.96 7.30
N SER A 722 -29.61 9.84 8.40
CA SER A 722 -29.73 10.95 9.36
C SER A 722 -28.38 11.20 10.01
N SER A 723 -28.13 12.40 10.54
CA SER A 723 -26.87 12.80 11.18
C SER A 723 -26.40 11.74 12.19
N TYR A 724 -25.46 10.88 11.78
CA TYR A 724 -24.84 9.88 12.63
C TYR A 724 -23.74 10.55 13.44
N GLN A 725 -23.94 10.70 14.74
CA GLN A 725 -22.87 11.06 15.66
C GLN A 725 -22.08 9.78 15.97
N SER A 726 -20.81 9.74 15.55
CA SER A 726 -19.89 8.63 15.83
C SER A 726 -19.85 8.35 17.33
N GLN A 727 -19.79 7.07 17.71
CA GLN A 727 -19.64 6.76 19.12
C GLN A 727 -18.20 7.01 19.55
N ALA A 728 -18.02 7.88 20.54
CA ALA A 728 -16.76 7.92 21.27
C ALA A 728 -16.51 6.53 21.86
N ALA A 729 -15.36 5.94 21.52
CA ALA A 729 -14.93 4.67 22.09
C ALA A 729 -15.06 4.71 23.62
N ALA A 730 -15.43 3.58 24.25
CA ALA A 730 -15.37 3.47 25.71
C ALA A 730 -13.97 3.91 26.19
N PRO A 731 -13.87 4.61 27.33
CA PRO A 731 -12.64 5.26 27.75
C PRO A 731 -11.57 4.23 28.10
N GLN A 732 -10.78 3.82 27.11
CA GLN A 732 -9.36 3.58 27.31
C GLN A 732 -8.70 4.95 27.34
N ALA A 733 -8.05 5.27 28.47
CA ALA A 733 -7.36 6.52 28.78
C ALA A 733 -7.13 7.42 27.54
N ALA A 734 -7.84 8.55 27.50
CA ALA A 734 -7.74 9.57 26.48
C ALA A 734 -6.36 10.23 26.51
N GLY A 735 -5.37 9.57 25.92
CA GLY A 735 -4.12 10.20 25.54
C GLY A 735 -4.29 10.85 24.18
N SER A 736 -4.19 12.18 24.12
CA SER A 736 -3.72 12.89 22.91
C SER A 736 -2.48 12.19 22.35
N CYS A 737 -2.14 12.42 21.06
CA CYS A 737 -0.84 12.00 20.53
C CYS A 737 0.30 12.22 21.57
N ALA A 738 1.18 11.22 21.78
CA ALA A 738 2.38 11.37 22.60
C ALA A 738 3.49 12.21 21.91
N CYS A 739 3.14 12.86 20.80
CA CYS A 739 3.94 13.83 20.07
C CYS A 739 4.35 14.91 21.07
N ASN A 740 5.65 15.12 21.27
CA ASN A 740 6.18 16.12 22.21
C ASN A 740 5.78 15.92 23.69
N LYS A 741 5.28 14.74 24.07
CA LYS A 741 4.92 14.40 25.47
C LYS A 741 5.67 13.16 25.95
N ASP A 742 5.85 13.02 27.25
CA ASP A 742 6.38 11.77 27.82
C ASP A 742 5.45 10.60 27.49
N ILE A 743 6.04 9.43 27.25
CA ILE A 743 5.28 8.19 27.02
C ILE A 743 4.90 7.56 28.36
N THR A 744 3.86 6.72 28.39
CA THR A 744 3.50 5.91 29.56
C THR A 744 4.19 4.54 29.54
N LYS A 745 4.20 3.85 30.69
CA LYS A 745 4.76 2.49 30.80
C LYS A 745 4.03 1.50 29.90
N GLU A 746 2.71 1.66 29.76
CA GLU A 746 1.86 0.84 28.89
C GLU A 746 2.23 1.05 27.42
N GLN A 747 2.46 2.30 27.02
CA GLN A 747 2.92 2.61 25.67
C GLN A 747 4.31 2.04 25.39
N LEU A 748 5.26 2.17 26.33
CA LEU A 748 6.58 1.58 26.21
C LEU A 748 6.51 0.05 26.08
N LYS A 749 5.68 -0.60 26.91
CA LYS A 749 5.46 -2.05 26.89
C LYS A 749 4.80 -2.53 25.60
N GLY A 750 3.92 -1.75 25.00
CA GLY A 750 3.30 -2.06 23.71
C GLY A 750 4.32 -2.10 22.56
N ILE A 751 5.32 -1.20 22.60
CA ILE A 751 6.35 -1.07 21.56
C ILE A 751 7.48 -2.09 21.76
N ALA A 752 7.93 -2.24 23.00
CA ALA A 752 9.06 -3.09 23.38
C ALA A 752 8.63 -4.57 23.48
N THR A 753 8.33 -5.16 22.33
CA THR A 753 7.96 -6.58 22.21
C THR A 753 9.03 -7.47 22.82
N GLY A 754 8.63 -8.36 23.74
CA GLY A 754 9.54 -9.27 24.45
C GLY A 754 10.19 -8.69 25.71
N ALA A 755 10.05 -7.40 26.01
CA ALA A 755 10.56 -6.83 27.26
C ALA A 755 9.74 -7.30 28.48
N SER A 756 10.44 -7.69 29.55
CA SER A 756 9.80 -8.05 30.82
C SER A 756 9.27 -6.80 31.54
N GLN A 757 8.28 -6.97 32.42
CA GLN A 757 7.77 -5.85 33.23
C GLN A 757 8.87 -5.18 34.06
N ALA A 758 9.78 -5.98 34.66
CA ALA A 758 10.91 -5.47 35.42
C ALA A 758 11.85 -4.61 34.58
N ASN A 759 12.09 -4.98 33.32
CA ASN A 759 12.91 -4.19 32.40
C ASN A 759 12.21 -2.90 31.99
N ILE A 760 10.89 -2.94 31.73
CA ILE A 760 10.09 -1.74 31.47
C ILE A 760 10.22 -0.77 32.64
N ASP A 761 10.00 -1.24 33.87
CA ASP A 761 10.09 -0.42 35.07
C ASP A 761 11.49 0.16 35.29
N LYS A 762 12.54 -0.63 35.02
CA LYS A 762 13.94 -0.22 35.18
C LYS A 762 14.37 0.94 34.26
N TYR A 763 13.90 0.96 33.01
CA TYR A 763 14.36 1.93 32.00
C TYR A 763 13.34 2.99 31.62
N PHE A 764 12.10 2.90 32.10
CA PHE A 764 11.02 3.82 31.76
C PHE A 764 11.40 5.31 31.94
N ASP A 765 11.84 5.68 33.14
CA ASP A 765 12.21 7.07 33.43
C ASP A 765 13.42 7.53 32.58
N GLY A 766 14.38 6.61 32.38
CA GLY A 766 15.55 6.84 31.53
C GLY A 766 15.16 7.16 30.08
N PHE A 767 14.18 6.47 29.51
CA PHE A 767 13.70 6.77 28.15
C PHE A 767 13.06 8.17 28.04
N ASN A 768 12.17 8.54 28.97
CA ASN A 768 11.56 9.87 28.96
C ASN A 768 12.58 10.99 29.15
N GLN A 769 13.60 10.78 29.99
CA GLN A 769 14.73 11.72 30.12
C GLN A 769 15.56 11.80 28.83
N THR A 770 15.81 10.64 28.20
CA THR A 770 16.57 10.54 26.94
C THR A 770 15.88 11.33 25.83
N PHE A 771 14.55 11.22 25.70
CA PHE A 771 13.81 11.94 24.67
C PHE A 771 14.00 13.46 24.77
N LYS A 772 13.95 14.00 25.98
CA LYS A 772 14.17 15.44 26.25
C LYS A 772 15.61 15.83 25.95
N LYS A 773 16.58 15.06 26.44
CA LYS A 773 18.02 15.39 26.32
C LYS A 773 18.53 15.36 24.87
N PHE A 774 17.96 14.50 24.02
CA PHE A 774 18.43 14.28 22.64
C PHE A 774 17.39 14.68 21.57
N ASN A 775 16.42 15.51 21.95
CA ASN A 775 15.41 16.07 21.03
C ASN A 775 14.62 15.03 20.22
N ILE A 776 14.32 13.87 20.82
CA ILE A 776 13.53 12.79 20.22
C ILE A 776 12.06 13.06 20.58
N ASN A 777 11.47 14.04 19.90
CA ASN A 777 10.23 14.67 20.29
C ASN A 777 9.01 14.14 19.53
N SER A 778 9.16 13.87 18.23
CA SER A 778 8.05 13.42 17.38
C SER A 778 7.67 11.97 17.70
N CYS A 779 6.42 11.59 17.43
CA CYS A 779 6.01 10.20 17.63
C CYS A 779 6.79 9.25 16.74
N LEU A 780 7.05 9.62 15.48
CA LEU A 780 7.82 8.77 14.58
C LEU A 780 9.26 8.57 15.08
N GLN A 781 9.90 9.63 15.59
CA GLN A 781 11.21 9.55 16.23
C GLN A 781 11.19 8.56 17.41
N LYS A 782 10.22 8.67 18.33
CA LYS A 782 10.10 7.76 19.49
C LYS A 782 9.82 6.32 19.09
N ILE A 783 8.93 6.10 18.11
CA ILE A 783 8.57 4.77 17.62
C ILE A 783 9.80 4.09 17.04
N HIS A 784 10.49 4.75 16.10
CA HIS A 784 11.67 4.18 15.46
C HIS A 784 12.79 3.99 16.45
N PHE A 785 13.07 4.98 17.31
CA PHE A 785 14.08 4.86 18.36
C PHE A 785 13.83 3.63 19.25
N LEU A 786 12.66 3.54 19.87
CA LEU A 786 12.32 2.45 20.78
C LEU A 786 12.37 1.08 20.11
N ALA A 787 11.91 0.97 18.86
CA ALA A 787 11.98 -0.27 18.11
C ALA A 787 13.43 -0.75 17.89
N GLN A 788 14.34 0.16 17.57
CA GLN A 788 15.76 -0.17 17.41
C GLN A 788 16.36 -0.61 18.75
N ILE A 789 16.15 0.17 19.82
CA ILE A 789 16.74 -0.12 21.14
C ILE A 789 16.17 -1.41 21.74
N ASN A 790 14.87 -1.69 21.55
CA ASN A 790 14.26 -2.95 21.95
C ASN A 790 15.00 -4.14 21.36
N LYS A 791 15.37 -4.05 20.07
CA LYS A 791 16.07 -5.14 19.39
C LYS A 791 17.54 -5.25 19.76
N GLU A 792 18.28 -4.13 19.82
CA GLU A 792 19.72 -4.14 20.15
C GLU A 792 20.02 -4.69 21.56
N SER A 793 19.04 -4.61 22.47
CA SER A 793 19.18 -5.04 23.87
C SER A 793 18.36 -6.29 24.23
N GLU A 794 17.70 -6.91 23.24
CA GLU A 794 16.75 -8.02 23.42
C GLU A 794 15.71 -7.76 24.53
N GLY A 795 14.86 -6.75 24.36
CA GLY A 795 13.84 -6.40 25.36
C GLY A 795 14.43 -5.75 26.61
N PHE A 796 15.48 -4.95 26.42
CA PHE A 796 16.24 -4.27 27.47
C PHE A 796 16.91 -5.23 28.47
N LYS A 797 17.09 -6.49 28.07
CA LYS A 797 17.69 -7.54 28.89
C LYS A 797 19.19 -7.37 28.98
N TYR A 798 19.86 -7.11 27.86
CA TYR A 798 21.31 -7.01 27.79
C TYR A 798 21.75 -5.55 27.70
N ASN A 799 22.58 -5.15 28.65
CA ASN A 799 23.17 -3.81 28.79
C ASN A 799 24.70 -3.86 28.91
N VAL A 800 25.29 -5.05 28.77
CA VAL A 800 26.74 -5.30 28.72
C VAL A 800 26.96 -6.45 27.73
N GLU A 801 28.00 -6.35 26.92
CA GLU A 801 28.42 -7.40 25.99
C GLU A 801 28.81 -8.67 26.75
N LEU A 802 28.30 -9.82 26.29
CA LEU A 802 28.59 -11.12 26.90
C LEU A 802 29.87 -11.70 26.31
N GLY A 803 30.75 -12.24 27.17
CA GLY A 803 31.93 -12.97 26.76
C GLY A 803 32.86 -13.29 27.93
N ASP A 804 33.75 -14.26 27.73
CA ASP A 804 34.80 -14.55 28.71
C ASP A 804 35.92 -13.49 28.66
N ALA A 805 36.88 -13.59 29.59
CA ALA A 805 37.98 -12.64 29.66
C ALA A 805 38.83 -12.59 28.37
N ALA A 806 38.96 -13.72 27.66
CA ALA A 806 39.71 -13.80 26.41
C ALA A 806 39.00 -13.08 25.26
N TYR A 807 37.68 -13.23 25.16
CA TYR A 807 36.83 -12.54 24.21
C TYR A 807 36.80 -11.02 24.46
N LEU A 808 36.80 -10.59 25.73
CA LEU A 808 36.72 -9.18 26.09
C LEU A 808 38.09 -8.45 26.08
N ALA A 809 39.20 -9.18 26.20
CA ALA A 809 40.55 -8.60 26.27
C ALA A 809 40.91 -7.66 25.09
N PRO A 810 40.56 -7.97 23.81
CA PRO A 810 40.84 -7.09 22.68
C PRO A 810 40.20 -5.70 22.81
N TYR A 811 39.08 -5.57 23.52
CA TYR A 811 38.41 -4.29 23.74
C TYR A 811 39.10 -3.41 24.77
N LYS A 812 40.07 -3.93 25.53
CA LYS A 812 40.84 -3.19 26.56
C LYS A 812 39.94 -2.40 27.54
N GLY A 813 38.83 -3.01 27.95
CA GLY A 813 37.84 -2.40 28.87
C GLY A 813 36.75 -1.56 28.20
N TRP A 814 36.82 -1.34 26.88
CA TRP A 814 35.86 -0.57 26.08
C TRP A 814 34.86 -1.47 25.32
N HIS A 815 34.45 -2.58 25.91
CA HIS A 815 33.44 -3.48 25.35
C HIS A 815 32.04 -2.86 25.40
N GLY A 816 31.08 -3.49 24.71
CA GLY A 816 29.71 -2.98 24.60
C GLY A 816 29.02 -2.78 25.95
N ARG A 817 28.46 -1.58 26.19
CA ARG A 817 27.59 -1.29 27.34
C ARG A 817 26.40 -0.41 26.94
N GLY A 818 25.36 -0.41 27.78
CA GLY A 818 24.11 0.32 27.55
C GLY A 818 23.21 -0.39 26.54
N LEU A 819 22.03 0.18 26.28
CA LEU A 819 21.01 -0.49 25.47
C LEU A 819 21.30 -0.49 23.96
N ILE A 820 22.26 0.34 23.51
CA ILE A 820 22.76 0.38 22.13
C ILE A 820 24.11 -0.32 21.96
N GLN A 821 24.66 -0.94 23.02
CA GLN A 821 25.99 -1.57 23.00
C GLN A 821 27.12 -0.60 22.57
N LEU A 822 27.25 0.53 23.28
CA LEU A 822 28.32 1.51 23.10
C LEU A 822 29.69 0.84 23.26
N THR A 823 30.50 0.84 22.20
CA THR A 823 31.74 0.06 22.12
C THR A 823 32.90 0.91 21.59
N GLY A 824 34.10 0.74 22.13
CA GLY A 824 35.33 1.41 21.69
C GLY A 824 35.58 2.76 22.35
N LYS A 825 36.86 3.03 22.66
CA LYS A 825 37.30 4.20 23.44
C LYS A 825 36.77 5.54 22.89
N GLU A 826 36.90 5.76 21.59
CA GLU A 826 36.45 7.00 20.92
C GLU A 826 34.96 7.27 21.14
N ASN A 827 34.12 6.22 21.14
CA ASN A 827 32.68 6.35 21.34
C ASN A 827 32.34 6.70 22.78
N TYR A 828 33.07 6.15 23.76
CA TYR A 828 32.88 6.51 25.17
C TYR A 828 33.34 7.94 25.45
N GLU A 829 34.46 8.38 24.86
CA GLU A 829 34.96 9.77 25.00
C GLU A 829 33.98 10.78 24.39
N ALA A 830 33.45 10.48 23.21
CA ALA A 830 32.45 11.33 22.57
C ALA A 830 31.10 11.33 23.31
N PHE A 831 30.71 10.19 23.90
CA PHE A 831 29.52 10.11 24.74
C PHE A 831 29.69 10.91 26.04
N GLN A 832 30.82 10.77 26.73
CA GLN A 832 31.19 11.57 27.90
C GLN A 832 31.08 13.06 27.63
N ALA A 833 31.70 13.52 26.53
CA ALA A 833 31.66 14.93 26.14
C ALA A 833 30.22 15.43 25.90
N ALA A 834 29.35 14.59 25.37
CA ALA A 834 27.96 14.95 25.09
C ALA A 834 27.07 14.99 26.34
N ILE A 835 27.34 14.19 27.37
CA ILE A 835 26.56 14.19 28.61
C ILE A 835 27.14 15.09 29.69
N GLY A 836 28.43 15.43 29.61
CA GLY A 836 29.13 16.28 30.59
C GLY A 836 29.51 15.54 31.88
N GLU A 837 29.55 14.21 31.86
CA GLU A 837 29.75 13.37 33.04
C GLU A 837 30.77 12.27 32.76
N ASP A 838 31.62 11.97 33.74
CA ASP A 838 32.69 11.01 33.56
C ASP A 838 32.19 9.56 33.46
N VAL A 839 32.46 8.96 32.30
CA VAL A 839 32.22 7.56 31.94
C VAL A 839 33.45 6.89 31.32
N THR A 840 34.66 7.48 31.49
CA THR A 840 35.89 7.01 30.82
C THR A 840 37.05 6.75 31.77
N SER A 841 37.17 7.51 32.86
CA SER A 841 38.40 7.61 33.67
C SER A 841 38.80 6.30 34.35
N SER A 842 37.83 5.46 34.73
CA SER A 842 38.04 4.18 35.42
C SER A 842 37.13 3.07 34.90
N ALA A 843 37.33 1.83 35.37
CA ALA A 843 36.45 0.72 35.04
C ALA A 843 35.03 0.97 35.58
N GLU A 844 34.93 1.47 36.80
CA GLU A 844 33.68 1.85 37.47
C GLU A 844 32.98 2.99 36.73
N ALA A 845 33.74 3.97 36.21
CA ALA A 845 33.20 5.04 35.39
C ALA A 845 32.57 4.49 34.10
N ARG A 846 33.24 3.57 33.41
CA ARG A 846 32.71 2.90 32.21
C ARG A 846 31.46 2.06 32.52
N ASP A 847 31.43 1.39 33.66
CA ASP A 847 30.29 0.56 34.08
C ASP A 847 29.02 1.38 34.39
N LYS A 848 29.12 2.71 34.59
CA LYS A 848 27.95 3.58 34.65
C LYS A 848 27.08 3.47 33.40
N VAL A 849 27.69 3.28 32.22
CA VAL A 849 26.97 3.16 30.92
C VAL A 849 26.03 1.96 30.90
N ALA A 850 26.26 0.93 31.72
CA ALA A 850 25.35 -0.21 31.84
C ALA A 850 24.10 0.11 32.69
N LYS A 851 24.05 1.23 33.41
CA LYS A 851 22.97 1.57 34.35
C LYS A 851 22.10 2.70 33.81
N SER A 852 20.80 2.68 34.13
CA SER A 852 19.89 3.80 33.84
C SER A 852 20.30 5.02 34.70
N PRO A 853 20.30 6.25 34.17
CA PRO A 853 19.84 6.65 32.84
C PRO A 853 20.93 6.58 31.74
N TYR A 854 22.21 6.36 32.06
CA TYR A 854 23.30 6.35 31.06
C TYR A 854 23.14 5.26 29.99
N ALA A 855 22.53 4.13 30.34
CA ALA A 855 22.19 3.05 29.42
C ALA A 855 21.21 3.49 28.32
N THR A 856 20.27 4.38 28.64
CA THR A 856 19.35 4.98 27.65
C THR A 856 19.94 6.23 27.01
N TYR A 857 20.75 7.01 27.74
CA TYR A 857 21.42 8.19 27.20
C TYR A 857 22.44 7.85 26.12
N SER A 858 23.20 6.75 26.28
CA SER A 858 24.12 6.28 25.24
C SER A 858 23.39 5.95 23.94
N ALA A 859 22.19 5.36 24.04
CA ALA A 859 21.30 5.15 22.89
C ALA A 859 20.82 6.46 22.28
N GLY A 860 20.36 7.43 23.08
CA GLY A 860 19.93 8.75 22.61
C GLY A 860 21.07 9.53 21.94
N TRP A 861 22.28 9.50 22.51
CA TRP A 861 23.47 10.09 21.93
C TRP A 861 23.83 9.46 20.60
N PHE A 862 23.82 8.12 20.52
CA PHE A 862 24.08 7.44 19.26
C PHE A 862 23.07 7.88 18.20
N TRP A 863 21.79 7.91 18.55
CA TRP A 863 20.70 8.28 17.66
C TRP A 863 20.78 9.71 17.14
N ASP A 864 20.97 10.69 18.03
CA ASP A 864 20.94 12.12 17.68
C ASP A 864 22.30 12.64 17.16
N LYS A 865 23.41 12.24 17.79
CA LYS A 865 24.75 12.80 17.51
C LYS A 865 25.58 11.95 16.57
N ARG A 866 25.55 10.62 16.70
CA ARG A 866 26.44 9.74 15.92
C ARG A 866 25.82 9.31 14.60
N ALA A 867 24.58 8.82 14.63
CA ALA A 867 23.86 8.30 13.47
C ALA A 867 22.93 9.34 12.83
N VAL A 868 22.56 10.40 13.57
CA VAL A 868 21.75 11.55 13.11
C VAL A 868 20.44 11.10 12.45
N LEU A 869 19.58 10.44 13.23
CA LEU A 869 18.42 9.70 12.71
C LEU A 869 17.06 10.41 12.86
N ASN A 870 17.00 11.54 13.54
CA ASN A 870 15.74 12.26 13.78
C ASN A 870 14.98 12.63 12.49
N SER A 871 15.67 13.22 11.51
CA SER A 871 15.05 13.59 10.21
C SER A 871 14.63 12.36 9.39
N HIS A 872 15.40 11.27 9.47
CA HIS A 872 15.06 10.01 8.82
C HIS A 872 13.81 9.37 9.44
N ALA A 873 13.68 9.45 10.76
CA ALA A 873 12.48 8.99 11.45
C ALA A 873 11.26 9.86 11.15
N ASP A 874 11.42 11.18 11.05
CA ASP A 874 10.32 12.08 10.64
C ASP A 874 9.85 11.83 9.20
N ASN A 875 10.77 11.40 8.31
CA ASN A 875 10.46 10.93 6.96
C ASN A 875 9.98 9.47 6.93
N ASN A 876 9.89 8.81 8.09
CA ASN A 876 9.50 7.42 8.22
C ASN A 876 10.37 6.43 7.42
N ASP A 877 11.68 6.71 7.29
CA ASP A 877 12.64 5.89 6.55
C ASP A 877 13.19 4.73 7.41
N PHE A 878 12.32 3.78 7.71
CA PHE A 878 12.60 2.61 8.55
C PHE A 878 13.81 1.80 8.07
N ILE A 879 13.93 1.58 6.76
CA ILE A 879 14.96 0.74 6.17
C ILE A 879 16.34 1.39 6.37
N TYR A 880 16.48 2.69 6.09
CA TYR A 880 17.73 3.39 6.29
C TYR A 880 18.11 3.47 7.77
N ILE A 881 17.13 3.67 8.66
CA ILE A 881 17.36 3.64 10.12
C ILE A 881 17.92 2.29 10.57
N CYS A 882 17.32 1.17 10.13
CA CYS A 882 17.84 -0.16 10.45
C CYS A 882 19.28 -0.34 9.97
N TYR A 883 19.57 0.11 8.74
CA TYR A 883 20.92 0.06 8.18
C TYR A 883 21.93 0.86 9.00
N CYS A 884 21.58 2.09 9.42
CA CYS A 884 22.48 2.95 10.20
C CYS A 884 22.76 2.39 11.61
N VAL A 885 21.75 1.78 12.25
CA VAL A 885 21.89 1.19 13.58
C VAL A 885 22.69 -0.12 13.54
N ASN A 886 22.35 -1.03 12.61
CA ASN A 886 22.91 -2.38 12.61
C ASN A 886 24.08 -2.58 11.63
N GLY A 887 24.29 -1.64 10.69
CA GLY A 887 25.25 -1.78 9.57
C GLY A 887 24.78 -2.73 8.46
N GLY A 888 23.58 -3.30 8.59
CA GLY A 888 22.94 -4.28 7.72
C GLY A 888 21.47 -4.46 8.11
N PHE A 889 20.86 -5.60 7.77
CA PHE A 889 19.43 -5.83 7.99
C PHE A 889 19.14 -7.02 8.92
N ASN A 890 20.01 -7.26 9.91
CA ASN A 890 19.72 -8.27 10.91
C ASN A 890 18.51 -7.84 11.75
N HIS A 891 17.57 -8.77 11.89
CA HIS A 891 16.35 -8.61 12.69
C HIS A 891 15.43 -7.47 12.22
N ILE A 892 15.46 -7.13 10.93
CA ILE A 892 14.59 -6.08 10.38
C ILE A 892 13.10 -6.41 10.58
N ASP A 893 12.70 -7.69 10.49
CA ASP A 893 11.31 -8.10 10.70
C ASP A 893 10.85 -7.89 12.17
N ASP A 894 11.73 -8.22 13.13
CA ASP A 894 11.47 -7.99 14.56
C ASP A 894 11.32 -6.49 14.86
N ARG A 895 12.18 -5.65 14.25
CA ARG A 895 12.10 -4.18 14.39
C ARG A 895 10.81 -3.64 13.77
N LEU A 896 10.39 -4.20 12.63
CA LEU A 896 9.16 -3.81 11.96
C LEU A 896 7.92 -4.10 12.82
N GLU A 897 7.92 -5.20 13.56
CA GLU A 897 6.84 -5.52 14.51
C GLU A 897 6.74 -4.45 15.62
N SER A 898 7.87 -4.09 16.25
CA SER A 898 7.90 -3.01 17.24
C SER A 898 7.44 -1.67 16.66
N VAL A 899 7.84 -1.34 15.43
CA VAL A 899 7.40 -0.12 14.74
C VAL A 899 5.88 -0.13 14.56
N LYS A 900 5.29 -1.21 14.03
CA LYS A 900 3.83 -1.35 13.87
C LYS A 900 3.08 -1.14 15.19
N ASN A 901 3.56 -1.75 16.27
CA ASN A 901 2.95 -1.57 17.59
C ASN A 901 3.08 -0.13 18.11
N GLY A 902 4.19 0.55 17.80
CA GLY A 902 4.36 1.97 18.12
C GLY A 902 3.46 2.89 17.32
N PHE A 903 3.21 2.58 16.05
CA PHE A 903 2.19 3.29 15.27
C PHE A 903 0.82 3.18 15.92
N GLU A 904 0.42 1.98 16.35
CA GLU A 904 -0.85 1.78 17.06
C GLU A 904 -0.88 2.49 18.43
N SER A 905 0.22 2.44 19.18
CA SER A 905 0.27 2.93 20.57
C SER A 905 0.46 4.45 20.69
N LEU A 906 1.20 5.07 19.75
CA LEU A 906 1.60 6.48 19.81
C LEU A 906 1.06 7.33 18.66
N TYR A 907 0.78 6.73 17.49
CA TYR A 907 0.47 7.47 16.25
C TYR A 907 -0.98 7.36 15.76
N SER A 908 -1.70 6.29 16.11
CA SER A 908 -3.09 6.03 15.71
C SER A 908 -4.04 7.15 16.13
N LYS A 909 -3.75 7.81 17.27
CA LYS A 909 -4.49 8.93 17.84
C LYS A 909 -4.05 10.31 17.32
N CYS A 910 -3.09 10.39 16.39
CA CYS A 910 -2.69 11.64 15.75
C CYS A 910 -3.72 12.10 14.71
N THR A 911 -3.90 13.40 14.56
CA THR A 911 -4.72 14.00 13.48
C THR A 911 -4.00 14.05 12.13
N THR A 912 -2.65 14.08 12.11
CA THR A 912 -1.86 14.09 10.86
C THR A 912 -1.92 12.76 10.12
N SER A 913 -1.99 12.79 8.78
CA SER A 913 -1.87 11.64 7.89
C SER A 913 -0.45 11.43 7.35
N LYS A 914 0.44 12.42 7.50
CA LYS A 914 1.83 12.35 6.99
C LYS A 914 2.57 11.20 7.68
N GLY A 915 3.15 10.30 6.89
CA GLY A 915 3.93 9.16 7.41
C GLY A 915 3.11 8.05 8.08
N LYS A 916 1.77 8.03 7.98
CA LYS A 916 0.89 6.94 8.50
C LYS A 916 0.94 5.67 7.64
N THR A 917 2.13 5.15 7.39
CA THR A 917 2.29 3.86 6.70
C THR A 917 3.39 3.04 7.37
N THR A 918 3.19 1.73 7.39
CA THR A 918 4.22 0.75 7.76
C THR A 918 4.56 -0.17 6.57
N ASP A 919 4.10 0.21 5.36
CA ASP A 919 4.51 -0.39 4.10
C ASP A 919 5.79 0.30 3.62
N TYR A 920 6.93 -0.26 4.01
CA TYR A 920 8.25 0.29 3.70
C TYR A 920 8.81 -0.35 2.43
N LYS A 921 8.99 0.47 1.39
CA LYS A 921 9.56 0.03 0.11
C LYS A 921 11.03 0.41 0.03
N PHE A 922 11.86 -0.50 -0.48
CA PHE A 922 13.30 -0.26 -0.58
C PHE A 922 13.63 0.96 -1.44
N LYS A 923 12.94 1.15 -2.58
CA LYS A 923 13.13 2.31 -3.48
C LYS A 923 12.84 3.67 -2.86
N ASP A 924 11.97 3.71 -1.85
CA ASP A 924 11.56 4.94 -1.19
C ASP A 924 12.54 5.32 -0.04
N SER A 925 13.47 4.42 0.28
CA SER A 925 14.46 4.59 1.34
C SER A 925 15.75 5.22 0.81
N LYS A 926 16.41 6.05 1.62
CA LYS A 926 17.78 6.52 1.36
C LYS A 926 18.78 5.37 1.25
N ALA A 927 18.47 4.19 1.80
CA ALA A 927 19.27 2.99 1.62
C ALA A 927 19.37 2.56 0.14
N TYR A 928 18.38 2.93 -0.70
CA TYR A 928 18.37 2.64 -2.13
C TYR A 928 19.54 3.27 -2.89
N ASP A 929 19.97 4.47 -2.47
CA ASP A 929 21.04 5.21 -3.11
C ASP A 929 22.42 4.97 -2.47
N ASN A 930 22.48 4.09 -1.48
CA ASN A 930 23.73 3.71 -0.83
C ASN A 930 24.18 2.34 -1.33
N LYS A 931 25.27 2.28 -2.10
CA LYS A 931 25.76 1.03 -2.70
C LYS A 931 26.03 -0.10 -1.68
N LYS A 932 26.47 0.24 -0.47
CA LYS A 932 26.74 -0.76 0.58
C LYS A 932 25.43 -1.25 1.20
N ALA A 933 24.46 -0.36 1.42
CA ALA A 933 23.13 -0.74 1.90
C ALA A 933 22.35 -1.54 0.84
N ALA A 934 22.40 -1.16 -0.43
CA ALA A 934 21.80 -1.93 -1.53
C ALA A 934 22.38 -3.34 -1.63
N PHE A 935 23.69 -3.48 -1.50
CA PHE A 935 24.32 -4.80 -1.45
C PHE A 935 23.89 -5.60 -0.22
N ALA A 936 23.76 -4.96 0.95
CA ALA A 936 23.22 -5.60 2.14
C ALA A 936 21.77 -6.04 1.94
N TRP A 937 20.94 -5.23 1.27
CA TRP A 937 19.54 -5.53 1.00
C TRP A 937 19.43 -6.78 0.14
N GLY A 938 20.22 -6.83 -0.94
CA GLY A 938 20.36 -8.00 -1.79
C GLY A 938 20.78 -9.23 -0.99
N LEU A 939 21.90 -9.12 -0.26
CA LEU A 939 22.51 -10.23 0.47
C LEU A 939 21.64 -10.79 1.61
N TRP A 940 20.89 -9.96 2.32
CA TRP A 940 20.03 -10.41 3.41
C TRP A 940 18.78 -11.12 2.89
N HIS A 941 18.15 -10.62 1.82
CA HIS A 941 16.94 -11.23 1.27
C HIS A 941 17.20 -12.43 0.36
N ASP A 942 18.43 -12.60 -0.12
CA ASP A 942 18.83 -13.69 -1.01
C ASP A 942 18.63 -15.08 -0.36
N PRO A 943 17.78 -15.95 -0.94
CA PRO A 943 17.57 -17.32 -0.46
C PRO A 943 18.82 -18.20 -0.47
N GLN A 944 19.85 -17.82 -1.23
CA GLN A 944 21.12 -18.55 -1.32
C GLN A 944 21.99 -18.44 -0.05
N PHE A 945 21.77 -17.42 0.78
CA PHE A 945 22.66 -17.11 1.91
C PHE A 945 21.93 -17.07 3.25
N ASP A 946 22.59 -17.59 4.29
CA ASP A 946 22.01 -17.76 5.64
C ASP A 946 22.11 -16.51 6.52
N LYS A 947 22.06 -15.30 5.94
CA LYS A 947 21.93 -14.07 6.74
C LYS A 947 20.62 -14.11 7.54
N LYS A 948 20.71 -13.94 8.86
CA LYS A 948 19.57 -14.11 9.78
C LYS A 948 18.75 -12.82 9.92
N GLY A 949 17.47 -12.99 10.26
CA GLY A 949 16.63 -11.90 10.76
C GLY A 949 15.83 -11.11 9.71
N CYS A 950 15.73 -11.62 8.48
CA CYS A 950 14.68 -11.24 7.54
C CYS A 950 14.09 -12.48 6.85
N LYS A 951 12.83 -12.38 6.43
CA LYS A 951 12.21 -13.33 5.51
C LYS A 951 12.90 -13.24 4.15
N LYS A 952 13.34 -14.38 3.63
CA LYS A 952 13.98 -14.46 2.30
C LYS A 952 12.96 -14.16 1.20
N ASP A 953 13.38 -13.37 0.23
CA ASP A 953 12.56 -12.95 -0.90
C ASP A 953 13.42 -12.73 -2.14
N LYS A 954 13.13 -13.52 -3.19
CA LYS A 954 13.86 -13.51 -4.47
C LYS A 954 13.79 -12.14 -5.15
N GLN A 955 12.64 -11.46 -5.11
CA GLN A 955 12.45 -10.17 -5.77
C GLN A 955 13.20 -9.05 -5.05
N LEU A 956 13.13 -9.02 -3.71
CA LEU A 956 13.89 -8.04 -2.91
C LEU A 956 15.40 -8.23 -3.05
N ALA A 957 15.85 -9.49 -3.18
CA ALA A 957 17.25 -9.79 -3.46
C ALA A 957 17.70 -9.23 -4.82
N ILE A 958 16.90 -9.47 -5.87
CA ILE A 958 17.15 -8.93 -7.22
C ILE A 958 17.20 -7.40 -7.17
N GLU A 959 16.26 -6.77 -6.48
CA GLU A 959 16.19 -5.32 -6.36
C GLU A 959 17.46 -4.72 -5.74
N GLY A 960 17.96 -5.31 -4.65
CA GLY A 960 19.19 -4.87 -4.00
C GLY A 960 20.42 -5.05 -4.89
N TYR A 961 20.61 -6.22 -5.49
CA TYR A 961 21.77 -6.46 -6.36
C TYR A 961 21.73 -5.65 -7.66
N GLN A 962 20.55 -5.51 -8.28
CA GLN A 962 20.38 -4.65 -9.45
C GLN A 962 20.76 -3.21 -9.09
N ARG A 963 20.32 -2.72 -7.93
CA ARG A 963 20.66 -1.36 -7.53
C ARG A 963 22.16 -1.14 -7.30
N VAL A 964 22.89 -2.15 -6.81
CA VAL A 964 24.36 -2.08 -6.75
C VAL A 964 24.96 -1.94 -8.15
N VAL A 965 24.43 -2.67 -9.13
CA VAL A 965 24.87 -2.58 -10.52
C VAL A 965 24.58 -1.20 -11.10
N ASP A 966 23.42 -0.62 -10.80
CA ASP A 966 23.05 0.70 -11.31
C ASP A 966 23.89 1.82 -10.67
N LEU A 967 24.27 1.67 -9.40
CA LEU A 967 25.07 2.65 -8.65
C LEU A 967 26.59 2.55 -8.91
N THR A 968 27.06 1.53 -9.62
CA THR A 968 28.50 1.28 -9.82
C THR A 968 28.85 1.19 -11.30
N LYS A 969 30.09 1.56 -11.65
CA LYS A 969 30.65 1.37 -12.99
C LYS A 969 31.41 0.04 -13.04
N ASP A 970 31.68 -0.48 -14.23
CA ASP A 970 32.46 -1.72 -14.39
C ASP A 970 33.89 -1.62 -13.83
N THR A 971 34.40 -0.40 -13.68
CA THR A 971 35.68 -0.09 -13.05
C THR A 971 35.62 0.02 -11.53
N ASP A 972 34.47 -0.17 -10.87
CA ASP A 972 34.36 -0.07 -9.40
C ASP A 972 35.22 -1.14 -8.72
N THR A 973 36.14 -0.70 -7.84
CA THR A 973 37.13 -1.54 -7.17
C THR A 973 36.74 -1.91 -5.73
N THR A 974 35.48 -1.68 -5.33
CA THR A 974 35.02 -1.96 -3.97
C THR A 974 35.03 -3.46 -3.69
N THR A 975 35.63 -3.86 -2.57
CA THR A 975 35.77 -5.28 -2.19
C THR A 975 35.24 -5.57 -0.80
N ASN A 976 34.88 -6.84 -0.56
CA ASN A 976 34.75 -7.44 0.78
C ASN A 976 33.66 -6.89 1.69
N TYR A 977 32.56 -6.39 1.14
CA TYR A 977 31.39 -6.08 1.97
C TYR A 977 30.84 -7.34 2.63
N TYR A 978 30.53 -7.27 3.92
CA TYR A 978 29.83 -8.31 4.69
C TYR A 978 30.47 -9.70 4.69
N GLY A 979 31.79 -9.79 4.48
CA GLY A 979 32.53 -11.04 4.56
C GLY A 979 32.33 -11.96 3.35
N ILE A 980 31.89 -11.44 2.20
CA ILE A 980 31.60 -12.24 1.00
C ILE A 980 32.79 -13.06 0.49
N GLN A 981 34.03 -12.66 0.79
CA GLN A 981 35.24 -13.42 0.46
C GLN A 981 35.38 -14.74 1.23
N GLY A 982 34.57 -14.95 2.26
CA GLY A 982 34.45 -16.22 2.98
C GLY A 982 33.31 -17.11 2.51
N LEU A 983 32.45 -16.65 1.60
CA LEU A 983 31.33 -17.44 1.08
C LEU A 983 31.80 -18.33 -0.06
N SER A 984 31.59 -19.65 0.06
CA SER A 984 31.99 -20.64 -0.95
C SER A 984 31.43 -20.32 -2.35
N TYR A 985 30.23 -19.73 -2.41
CA TYR A 985 29.59 -19.32 -3.66
C TYR A 985 30.41 -18.33 -4.50
N PHE A 986 31.23 -17.49 -3.87
CA PHE A 986 32.05 -16.49 -4.54
C PHE A 986 33.51 -16.90 -4.66
N SER A 987 33.83 -18.18 -4.43
CA SER A 987 35.22 -18.69 -4.47
C SER A 987 35.91 -18.46 -5.82
N ASP A 988 35.16 -18.50 -6.92
CA ASP A 988 35.62 -18.21 -8.27
C ASP A 988 35.96 -16.73 -8.50
N LEU A 989 35.48 -15.82 -7.64
CA LEU A 989 35.74 -14.38 -7.69
C LEU A 989 36.83 -13.94 -6.70
N VAL A 990 37.41 -14.85 -5.91
CA VAL A 990 38.42 -14.53 -4.90
C VAL A 990 39.78 -14.24 -5.56
N THR A 991 40.36 -13.10 -5.18
CA THR A 991 41.76 -12.75 -5.47
C THR A 991 42.53 -12.60 -4.16
N THR A 992 43.85 -12.82 -4.18
CA THR A 992 44.70 -12.70 -2.98
C THR A 992 45.75 -11.60 -3.16
N LYS A 993 46.04 -10.87 -2.08
CA LYS A 993 47.17 -9.93 -2.00
C LYS A 993 47.88 -10.06 -0.67
N ILE A 994 49.20 -9.87 -0.67
CA ILE A 994 50.00 -9.79 0.56
C ILE A 994 49.88 -8.37 1.11
N VAL A 995 49.36 -8.24 2.34
CA VAL A 995 49.26 -6.97 3.07
C VAL A 995 49.81 -7.22 4.48
N ASP A 996 50.81 -6.46 4.90
CA ASP A 996 51.48 -6.61 6.20
C ASP A 996 52.00 -8.02 6.47
N LYS A 997 52.66 -8.63 5.46
CA LYS A 997 53.16 -10.03 5.48
C LYS A 997 52.08 -11.09 5.71
N LYS A 998 50.79 -10.74 5.55
CA LYS A 998 49.65 -11.67 5.62
C LYS A 998 48.90 -11.73 4.29
N THR A 999 48.56 -12.93 3.84
CA THR A 999 47.71 -13.13 2.66
C THR A 999 46.27 -12.76 2.99
N LYS A 1000 45.73 -11.73 2.33
CA LYS A 1000 44.32 -11.30 2.46
C LYS A 1000 43.54 -11.65 1.19
N LYS A 1001 42.30 -12.12 1.35
CA LYS A 1001 41.36 -12.47 0.26
C LYS A 1001 40.48 -11.26 -0.09
N PHE A 1002 40.19 -11.10 -1.38
CA PHE A 1002 39.39 -10.01 -1.93
C PHE A 1002 38.37 -10.52 -2.95
N VAL A 1003 37.11 -10.12 -2.79
CA VAL A 1003 36.04 -10.32 -3.78
C VAL A 1003 35.46 -8.95 -4.13
N ASN A 1004 35.39 -8.66 -5.43
CA ASN A 1004 34.79 -7.43 -5.94
C ASN A 1004 33.26 -7.46 -5.77
N VAL A 1005 32.71 -6.43 -5.14
CA VAL A 1005 31.29 -6.36 -4.75
C VAL A 1005 30.37 -6.29 -5.97
N ARG A 1006 30.72 -5.50 -7.00
CA ARG A 1006 29.93 -5.42 -8.23
C ARG A 1006 29.90 -6.77 -8.96
N LYS A 1007 31.04 -7.44 -9.09
CA LYS A 1007 31.12 -8.77 -9.72
C LYS A 1007 30.28 -9.81 -8.96
N ALA A 1008 30.34 -9.79 -7.63
CA ALA A 1008 29.50 -10.66 -6.79
C ALA A 1008 28.00 -10.38 -6.98
N ALA A 1009 27.60 -9.10 -7.03
CA ALA A 1009 26.22 -8.69 -7.28
C ALA A 1009 25.73 -9.13 -8.67
N LEU A 1010 26.52 -8.91 -9.73
CA LEU A 1010 26.21 -9.35 -11.09
C LEU A 1010 26.03 -10.87 -11.19
N LYS A 1011 26.93 -11.64 -10.55
CA LYS A 1011 26.83 -13.11 -10.51
C LYS A 1011 25.50 -13.54 -9.90
N ARG A 1012 25.15 -13.02 -8.71
CA ARG A 1012 23.87 -13.37 -8.06
C ARG A 1012 22.65 -12.88 -8.82
N LEU A 1013 22.70 -11.67 -9.37
CA LEU A 1013 21.62 -11.11 -10.16
C LEU A 1013 21.29 -12.00 -11.37
N ASN A 1014 22.31 -12.46 -12.10
CA ASN A 1014 22.13 -13.34 -13.25
C ASN A 1014 21.53 -14.69 -12.85
N ASP A 1015 21.95 -15.25 -11.71
CA ASP A 1015 21.46 -16.55 -11.24
C ASP A 1015 20.05 -16.46 -10.63
N LEU A 1016 19.68 -15.31 -10.05
CA LEU A 1016 18.32 -15.05 -9.60
C LEU A 1016 17.36 -14.73 -10.76
N LYS A 1017 17.85 -14.25 -11.91
CA LYS A 1017 16.99 -14.00 -13.08
C LYS A 1017 16.72 -15.24 -13.93
N LYS A 1018 17.47 -16.31 -13.71
CA LYS A 1018 17.14 -17.67 -14.16
C LYS A 1018 16.04 -18.25 -13.25
#